data_AF-A0AAE9SEH3-F1
#
_entry.id   AF-A0AAE9SEH3-F1
#
_cell.length_a   1.000
_cell.length_b   1.000
_cell.length_c   1.000
_cell.angle_alpha   90.00
_cell.angle_beta   90.00
_cell.angle_gamma   90.00
#
_symmetry.space_group_name_H-M   'P 1'
#
loop_
_entity.id
_entity.type
_entity.pdbx_description
1 polymer ?
#
loop_
_entity_poly.entity_id
_entity_poly.type
_entity_poly.pdbx_seq_one_letter_code
_entity_poly.pdbx_strand_id
1 'polypeptide(L)'
;MNQELYFNILTFDIPTKPITFYFSREKIGYAQEIYKNKFPSNIEELFPGIKEENPDFIYTSFIYEKEGYQPLTLNLKEQPTELIKHYLNWRIKKHFKKLNKVVKTNFVNDIQVWIKDATFRNPTFAKYDKFTLKLQFEEVSDFGELVIAYDGTTKILKTPVSELVKGDVSTTILTGIIHNRNYFKYQKLPDDITDFSKTYAVLNNDIRNALGYEIEKKEKGNKYIGYKAKINDFIKRYIVQDDFKKIIPINCKYYLPVELKRIGEVSEECNDLVFNGGAVGTKPKYDFRQLKPFKPCTQIHKNIHLFFILHRQHVKEAELLQEYLQNGFKWYRGLQEYAGVLYHTKKGFSIVFDDLDDPLSQISEGIKNLKREPDVTYVAVYLSPFSKYEQDLSKKQVYYKVKEQLLLKRIVSQVIDVNKFRLKVNEYKANPDRNSGYLYDLTNISLAILAKLEGIPWQLNITPKKELVIGVGAFKNVEENIRYVASAFSFQSNGKFNEFQYFSKSDTNKLANAISDAIWQYVTLEQNPDKVVIHFYKEMSNEEIEPVLDMMNALKLECPLYIVNINKTKSEDIIAFDNNWYGNLMPKSGTYINISKSEHKYLLFNNSRYDNSKVYPSTEGYPFPVKLRITSPTPEALNDSKVIKKLIEQVYQFSRLYWKSLRQQNVPITIKYPEMVAEIAPRFDGSTIPPYGEETLWFL
;
A
#
# COMPACT_ATOMS: atom_id res chain seq x y z
N MET A 1 -7.68 21.65 21.38
CA MET A 1 -8.76 20.65 21.39
C MET A 1 -8.15 19.26 21.45
N ASN A 2 -8.57 18.48 22.45
CA ASN A 2 -8.21 17.06 22.54
C ASN A 2 -8.99 16.31 21.45
N GLN A 3 -8.39 15.29 20.86
CA GLN A 3 -9.03 14.49 19.81
C GLN A 3 -10.21 13.71 20.38
N GLU A 4 -11.29 13.58 19.60
CA GLU A 4 -12.42 12.71 19.94
C GLU A 4 -12.46 11.55 18.96
N LEU A 5 -11.77 10.46 19.33
CA LEU A 5 -11.52 9.34 18.45
C LEU A 5 -12.57 8.24 18.57
N TYR A 6 -13.06 7.76 17.42
CA TYR A 6 -14.03 6.68 17.33
C TYR A 6 -13.63 5.66 16.25
N PHE A 7 -13.71 4.37 16.57
CA PHE A 7 -13.53 3.29 15.61
C PHE A 7 -14.77 3.11 14.72
N ASN A 8 -14.61 2.64 13.48
CA ASN A 8 -15.72 2.17 12.64
C ASN A 8 -16.31 0.81 13.11
N ILE A 9 -16.56 0.69 14.41
CA ILE A 9 -17.02 -0.53 15.10
C ILE A 9 -18.37 -0.28 15.75
N LEU A 10 -19.26 -1.27 15.62
CA LEU A 10 -20.46 -1.41 16.43
C LEU A 10 -20.30 -2.62 17.34
N THR A 11 -20.59 -2.48 18.63
CA THR A 11 -20.57 -3.58 19.58
C THR A 11 -21.90 -4.33 19.60
N PHE A 12 -21.85 -5.61 19.95
CA PHE A 12 -23.02 -6.47 20.05
C PHE A 12 -22.87 -7.53 21.15
N ASP A 13 -24.01 -7.98 21.66
CA ASP A 13 -24.05 -9.06 22.66
C ASP A 13 -24.07 -10.42 21.98
N ILE A 14 -23.25 -11.36 22.48
CA ILE A 14 -23.37 -12.77 22.11
C ILE A 14 -24.64 -13.33 22.76
N PRO A 15 -25.55 -13.95 22.00
CA PRO A 15 -26.77 -14.54 22.56
C PRO A 15 -26.46 -15.54 23.67
N THR A 16 -27.13 -15.38 24.82
CA THR A 16 -27.02 -16.27 25.99
C THR A 16 -28.02 -17.41 25.98
N LYS A 17 -29.10 -17.29 25.20
CA LYS A 17 -30.10 -18.35 25.08
C LYS A 17 -29.47 -19.55 24.36
N PRO A 18 -29.62 -20.78 24.90
CA PRO A 18 -29.14 -21.97 24.22
C PRO A 18 -29.71 -22.09 22.81
N ILE A 19 -28.88 -22.58 21.90
CA ILE A 19 -29.23 -22.76 20.49
C ILE A 19 -28.87 -24.17 20.05
N THR A 20 -29.78 -24.83 19.34
CA THR A 20 -29.54 -26.17 18.83
C THR A 20 -28.91 -26.09 17.45
N PHE A 21 -27.72 -26.66 17.32
CA PHE A 21 -27.06 -26.91 16.04
C PHE A 21 -27.20 -28.38 15.67
N TYR A 22 -27.27 -28.68 14.39
CA TYR A 22 -27.38 -30.05 13.88
C TYR A 22 -26.06 -30.44 13.21
N PHE A 23 -25.46 -31.57 13.60
CA PHE A 23 -24.15 -32.03 13.13
C PHE A 23 -24.19 -33.44 12.56
N SER A 24 -23.27 -33.74 11.64
CA SER A 24 -23.07 -35.09 11.08
C SER A 24 -21.59 -35.33 10.77
N ARG A 25 -21.16 -36.59 10.81
CA ARG A 25 -19.83 -37.01 10.34
C ARG A 25 -19.76 -37.07 8.82
N GLU A 26 -20.89 -37.21 8.14
CA GLU A 26 -20.96 -37.30 6.68
C GLU A 26 -21.63 -36.07 6.04
N LYS A 27 -21.23 -35.77 4.80
CA LYS A 27 -21.80 -34.65 4.03
C LYS A 27 -23.09 -35.09 3.37
N ILE A 28 -24.22 -34.82 4.02
CA ILE A 28 -25.53 -35.04 3.40
C ILE A 28 -26.04 -33.70 2.88
N GLY A 29 -26.25 -33.59 1.56
CA GLY A 29 -26.74 -32.40 0.87
C GLY A 29 -25.94 -31.11 1.13
N TYR A 30 -26.60 -29.94 1.07
CA TYR A 30 -25.95 -28.68 1.41
C TYR A 30 -25.71 -28.54 2.92
N ALA A 31 -24.45 -28.62 3.34
CA ALA A 31 -23.99 -28.45 4.72
C ALA A 31 -22.71 -27.61 4.78
N GLN A 32 -22.35 -27.12 5.97
CA GLN A 32 -21.14 -26.37 6.22
C GLN A 32 -20.08 -27.28 6.83
N GLU A 33 -18.84 -27.19 6.34
CA GLU A 33 -17.68 -27.88 6.91
C GLU A 33 -17.15 -27.11 8.12
N ILE A 34 -17.00 -27.79 9.24
CA ILE A 34 -16.45 -27.28 10.48
C ILE A 34 -15.13 -28.00 10.71
N TYR A 35 -14.02 -27.26 10.74
CA TYR A 35 -12.70 -27.79 11.07
C TYR A 35 -12.54 -27.94 12.58
N LYS A 36 -11.57 -28.76 13.01
CA LYS A 36 -11.30 -29.07 14.43
C LYS A 36 -11.30 -27.87 15.37
N ASN A 37 -10.67 -26.76 15.00
CA ASN A 37 -10.60 -25.54 15.82
C ASN A 37 -11.94 -24.81 16.01
N LYS A 38 -13.01 -25.29 15.35
CA LYS A 38 -14.39 -24.79 15.42
C LYS A 38 -15.34 -25.83 16.00
N PHE A 39 -14.85 -26.97 16.48
CA PHE A 39 -15.73 -27.95 17.10
C PHE A 39 -16.39 -27.35 18.36
N PRO A 40 -17.68 -27.59 18.59
CA PRO A 40 -18.30 -27.26 19.87
C PRO A 40 -17.53 -27.87 21.04
N SER A 41 -17.48 -27.14 22.16
CA SER A 41 -16.77 -27.59 23.37
C SER A 41 -17.30 -28.94 23.87
N ASN A 42 -18.60 -29.18 23.70
CA ASN A 42 -19.33 -30.38 24.09
C ASN A 42 -19.60 -31.36 22.91
N ILE A 43 -18.82 -31.30 21.83
CA ILE A 43 -19.03 -32.18 20.65
C ILE A 43 -18.93 -33.69 20.98
N GLU A 44 -18.20 -34.05 22.03
CA GLU A 44 -18.04 -35.43 22.52
C GLU A 44 -19.37 -36.06 22.98
N GLU A 45 -20.35 -35.25 23.39
CA GLU A 45 -21.69 -35.73 23.72
C GLU A 45 -22.39 -36.36 22.50
N LEU A 46 -22.06 -35.88 21.31
CA LEU A 46 -22.64 -36.33 20.05
C LEU A 46 -21.79 -37.41 19.38
N PHE A 47 -20.47 -37.20 19.40
CA PHE A 47 -19.50 -38.07 18.75
C PHE A 47 -18.42 -38.47 19.76
N PRO A 48 -18.68 -39.45 20.64
CA PRO A 48 -17.69 -39.91 21.61
C PRO A 48 -16.40 -40.37 20.94
N GLY A 49 -15.25 -39.94 21.45
CA GLY A 49 -13.92 -40.26 20.92
C GLY A 49 -13.48 -39.37 19.76
N ILE A 50 -14.27 -38.38 19.34
CA ILE A 50 -13.95 -37.57 18.14
C ILE A 50 -12.65 -36.78 18.29
N LYS A 51 -12.27 -36.35 19.51
CA LYS A 51 -10.98 -35.69 19.73
C LYS A 51 -9.80 -36.64 19.52
N GLU A 52 -9.98 -37.94 19.76
CA GLU A 52 -8.96 -38.99 19.59
C GLU A 52 -8.91 -39.48 18.13
N GLU A 53 -10.06 -39.73 17.53
CA GLU A 53 -10.20 -40.08 16.10
C GLU A 53 -9.57 -39.02 15.19
N ASN A 54 -9.55 -37.77 15.66
CA ASN A 54 -8.89 -36.63 15.03
C ASN A 54 -9.30 -36.41 13.55
N PRO A 55 -10.61 -36.34 13.23
CA PRO A 55 -11.04 -36.04 11.87
C PRO A 55 -10.70 -34.59 11.49
N ASP A 56 -10.42 -34.37 10.21
CA ASP A 56 -10.12 -33.03 9.68
C ASP A 56 -11.30 -32.06 9.83
N PHE A 57 -12.52 -32.56 9.62
CA PHE A 57 -13.75 -31.78 9.73
C PHE A 57 -14.99 -32.63 10.04
N ILE A 58 -16.03 -31.96 10.53
CA ILE A 58 -17.42 -32.44 10.61
C ILE A 58 -18.34 -31.53 9.82
N TYR A 59 -19.59 -31.92 9.64
CA TYR A 59 -20.58 -31.14 8.91
C TYR A 59 -21.65 -30.59 9.83
N THR A 60 -22.17 -29.40 9.52
CA THR A 60 -23.32 -28.82 10.22
C THR A 60 -24.30 -28.15 9.26
N SER A 61 -25.59 -28.27 9.52
CA SER A 61 -26.65 -27.43 8.95
C SER A 61 -26.96 -26.22 9.83
N PHE A 62 -26.15 -25.97 10.86
CA PHE A 62 -26.38 -25.02 11.94
C PHE A 62 -27.77 -25.22 12.53
N ILE A 63 -28.62 -24.20 12.46
CA ILE A 63 -29.95 -24.17 13.10
C ILE A 63 -31.04 -24.87 12.30
N TYR A 64 -30.72 -25.48 11.15
CA TYR A 64 -31.70 -26.19 10.33
C TYR A 64 -31.64 -27.68 10.62
N GLU A 65 -32.74 -28.21 11.13
CA GLU A 65 -32.93 -29.65 11.23
C GLU A 65 -32.81 -30.29 9.85
N LYS A 66 -32.14 -31.42 9.81
CA LYS A 66 -31.84 -32.13 8.58
C LYS A 66 -31.68 -33.61 8.86
N GLU A 67 -32.30 -34.43 8.02
CA GLU A 67 -32.16 -35.88 8.11
C GLU A 67 -30.68 -36.29 8.03
N GLY A 68 -30.27 -37.20 8.92
CA GLY A 68 -28.88 -37.62 9.09
C GLY A 68 -27.97 -36.65 9.85
N TYR A 69 -28.52 -35.53 10.37
CA TYR A 69 -27.83 -34.65 11.31
C TYR A 69 -28.45 -34.76 12.71
N GLN A 70 -27.61 -34.91 13.72
CA GLN A 70 -28.01 -35.04 15.11
C GLN A 70 -27.97 -33.68 15.82
N PRO A 71 -28.97 -33.36 16.67
CA PRO A 71 -29.04 -32.10 17.39
C PRO A 71 -28.03 -32.04 18.53
N LEU A 72 -27.42 -30.87 18.74
CA LEU A 72 -26.57 -30.54 19.87
C LEU A 72 -26.91 -29.13 20.35
N THR A 73 -27.31 -29.01 21.61
CA THR A 73 -27.66 -27.72 22.22
C THR A 73 -26.41 -27.04 22.75
N LEU A 74 -26.23 -25.77 22.39
CA LEU A 74 -25.03 -24.99 22.65
C LEU A 74 -25.37 -23.68 23.37
N ASN A 75 -24.61 -23.33 24.41
CA ASN A 75 -24.51 -21.94 24.86
C ASN A 75 -23.39 -21.25 24.08
N LEU A 76 -23.73 -20.31 23.20
CA LEU A 76 -22.76 -19.68 22.29
C LEU A 76 -21.61 -18.97 23.03
N LYS A 77 -21.82 -18.43 24.24
CA LYS A 77 -20.74 -17.78 25.00
C LYS A 77 -19.65 -18.73 25.49
N GLU A 78 -19.96 -20.03 25.57
CA GLU A 78 -19.05 -21.08 26.05
C GLU A 78 -18.36 -21.82 24.90
N GLN A 79 -18.63 -21.43 23.65
CA GLN A 79 -18.08 -22.08 22.46
C GLN A 79 -16.84 -21.35 21.92
N PRO A 80 -15.99 -22.04 21.14
CA PRO A 80 -14.84 -21.41 20.49
C PRO A 80 -15.27 -20.23 19.60
N THR A 81 -14.55 -19.11 19.70
CA THR A 81 -14.83 -17.89 18.93
C THR A 81 -14.90 -18.13 17.42
N GLU A 82 -14.08 -19.05 16.90
CA GLU A 82 -14.07 -19.39 15.48
C GLU A 82 -15.35 -20.10 15.01
N LEU A 83 -16.01 -20.87 15.89
CA LEU A 83 -17.34 -21.45 15.61
C LEU A 83 -18.40 -20.34 15.56
N ILE A 84 -18.38 -19.44 16.55
CA ILE A 84 -19.31 -18.30 16.64
C ILE A 84 -19.17 -17.41 15.39
N LYS A 85 -17.95 -17.04 15.01
CA LYS A 85 -17.66 -16.29 13.77
C LYS A 85 -18.23 -16.98 12.55
N HIS A 86 -18.00 -18.29 12.41
CA HIS A 86 -18.47 -19.05 11.26
C HIS A 86 -20.00 -19.04 11.17
N TYR A 87 -20.68 -19.32 12.28
CA TYR A 87 -22.14 -19.29 12.36
C TYR A 87 -22.73 -17.91 12.04
N LEU A 88 -22.18 -16.85 12.65
CA LEU A 88 -22.67 -15.48 12.43
C LEU A 88 -22.41 -15.00 10.99
N ASN A 89 -21.24 -15.29 10.41
CA ASN A 89 -20.96 -15.00 9.00
C ASN A 89 -21.93 -15.72 8.07
N TRP A 90 -22.26 -16.99 8.36
CA TRP A 90 -23.26 -17.74 7.62
C TRP A 90 -24.65 -17.08 7.71
N ARG A 91 -25.07 -16.64 8.91
CA ARG A 91 -26.34 -15.91 9.12
C ARG A 91 -26.37 -14.58 8.36
N ILE A 92 -25.30 -13.78 8.44
CA ILE A 92 -25.15 -12.48 7.75
C ILE A 92 -25.23 -12.70 6.23
N LYS A 93 -24.50 -13.69 5.70
CA LYS A 93 -24.54 -14.06 4.28
C LYS A 93 -25.96 -14.40 3.83
N LYS A 94 -26.68 -15.22 4.61
CA LYS A 94 -28.07 -15.60 4.30
C LYS A 94 -29.02 -14.40 4.32
N HIS A 95 -28.86 -13.50 5.29
CA HIS A 95 -29.66 -12.27 5.40
C HIS A 95 -29.53 -11.38 4.17
N PHE A 96 -28.31 -11.02 3.77
CA PHE A 96 -28.10 -10.14 2.60
C PHE A 96 -28.49 -10.80 1.28
N LYS A 97 -28.36 -12.14 1.16
CA LYS A 97 -28.92 -12.88 0.02
C LYS A 97 -30.45 -12.77 -0.05
N LYS A 98 -31.16 -12.88 1.09
CA LYS A 98 -32.62 -12.69 1.16
C LYS A 98 -33.03 -11.27 0.72
N LEU A 99 -32.21 -10.27 1.00
CA LEU A 99 -32.38 -8.88 0.53
C LEU A 99 -31.95 -8.64 -0.93
N ASN A 100 -31.69 -9.71 -1.69
CA ASN A 100 -31.30 -9.68 -3.09
C ASN A 100 -30.02 -8.87 -3.35
N LYS A 101 -29.06 -8.90 -2.40
CA LYS A 101 -27.74 -8.27 -2.55
C LYS A 101 -26.71 -9.29 -3.04
N VAL A 102 -25.67 -8.80 -3.71
CA VAL A 102 -24.52 -9.62 -4.05
C VAL A 102 -23.66 -9.76 -2.80
N VAL A 103 -23.30 -11.00 -2.47
CA VAL A 103 -22.50 -11.33 -1.28
C VAL A 103 -21.33 -12.22 -1.68
N LYS A 104 -20.15 -11.91 -1.14
CA LYS A 104 -18.90 -12.64 -1.34
C LYS A 104 -18.20 -12.82 0.01
N THR A 105 -17.44 -13.89 0.17
CA THR A 105 -16.45 -14.03 1.26
C THR A 105 -15.07 -13.60 0.79
N ASN A 106 -14.35 -12.82 1.59
CA ASN A 106 -12.95 -12.48 1.31
C ASN A 106 -12.01 -13.66 1.68
N PHE A 107 -10.70 -13.49 1.51
CA PHE A 107 -9.72 -14.56 1.79
C PHE A 107 -9.68 -15.00 3.26
N VAL A 108 -9.99 -14.09 4.20
CA VAL A 108 -10.07 -14.37 5.64
C VAL A 108 -11.51 -14.70 6.09
N ASN A 109 -12.41 -14.96 5.14
CA ASN A 109 -13.81 -15.33 5.35
C ASN A 109 -14.73 -14.23 5.94
N ASP A 110 -14.34 -12.96 5.91
CA ASP A 110 -15.29 -11.87 6.19
C ASP A 110 -16.32 -11.74 5.08
N ILE A 111 -17.50 -11.21 5.43
CA ILE A 111 -18.59 -11.02 4.48
C ILE A 111 -18.46 -9.67 3.81
N GLN A 112 -18.35 -9.68 2.48
CA GLN A 112 -18.44 -8.49 1.64
C GLN A 112 -19.81 -8.43 0.95
N VAL A 113 -20.49 -7.30 1.09
CA VAL A 113 -21.82 -7.03 0.52
C VAL A 113 -21.71 -5.91 -0.52
N TRP A 114 -22.30 -6.09 -1.70
CA TRP A 114 -22.29 -5.08 -2.74
C TRP A 114 -23.68 -4.45 -2.91
N ILE A 115 -23.73 -3.12 -2.81
CA ILE A 115 -24.94 -2.32 -2.90
C ILE A 115 -24.91 -1.53 -4.20
N LYS A 116 -25.90 -1.75 -5.06
CA LYS A 116 -26.02 -1.01 -6.33
C LYS A 116 -26.21 0.47 -6.06
N ASP A 117 -25.38 1.30 -6.71
CA ASP A 117 -25.57 2.74 -6.74
C ASP A 117 -26.69 3.07 -7.73
N ALA A 118 -27.88 3.36 -7.20
CA ALA A 118 -29.05 3.68 -8.02
C ALA A 118 -28.97 5.07 -8.68
N THR A 119 -28.09 5.94 -8.19
CA THR A 119 -27.89 7.29 -8.74
C THR A 119 -26.96 7.27 -9.94
N PHE A 120 -26.05 6.29 -10.00
CA PHE A 120 -25.15 6.12 -11.13
C PHE A 120 -25.87 5.51 -12.35
N ARG A 121 -25.96 6.28 -13.44
CA ARG A 121 -26.54 5.86 -14.71
C ARG A 121 -25.46 5.71 -15.76
N ASN A 122 -25.29 4.51 -16.26
CA ASN A 122 -24.41 4.20 -17.38
C ASN A 122 -25.08 3.08 -18.20
N PRO A 123 -25.06 3.13 -19.55
CA PRO A 123 -25.78 2.14 -20.37
C PRO A 123 -25.18 0.73 -20.27
N THR A 124 -23.85 0.62 -20.20
CA THR A 124 -23.11 -0.63 -20.36
C THR A 124 -22.82 -1.37 -19.05
N PHE A 125 -22.70 -0.67 -17.92
CA PHE A 125 -22.46 -1.29 -16.62
C PHE A 125 -23.21 -0.60 -15.49
N ALA A 126 -23.39 -1.32 -14.39
CA ALA A 126 -23.91 -0.79 -13.13
C ALA A 126 -22.78 -0.69 -12.10
N LYS A 127 -22.77 0.40 -11.33
CA LYS A 127 -21.81 0.65 -10.26
C LYS A 127 -22.36 0.13 -8.93
N TYR A 128 -21.47 -0.44 -8.12
CA TYR A 128 -21.79 -1.00 -6.82
C TYR A 128 -20.78 -0.51 -5.78
N ASP A 129 -21.29 -0.05 -4.64
CA ASP A 129 -20.49 0.21 -3.44
C ASP A 129 -20.26 -1.13 -2.71
N LYS A 130 -19.02 -1.40 -2.28
CA LYS A 130 -18.65 -2.62 -1.57
C LYS A 130 -18.46 -2.32 -0.09
N PHE A 131 -19.01 -3.17 0.78
CA PHE A 131 -18.87 -3.06 2.23
C PHE A 131 -18.41 -4.38 2.81
N THR A 132 -17.36 -4.36 3.62
CA THR A 132 -16.92 -5.53 4.40
C THR A 132 -17.48 -5.45 5.82
N LEU A 133 -18.05 -6.55 6.27
CA LEU A 133 -18.52 -6.79 7.63
C LEU A 133 -17.59 -7.83 8.23
N LYS A 134 -16.77 -7.40 9.19
CA LYS A 134 -15.80 -8.24 9.87
C LYS A 134 -16.22 -8.42 11.33
N LEU A 135 -16.20 -9.68 11.77
CA LEU A 135 -16.51 -10.07 13.13
C LEU A 135 -15.21 -10.30 13.90
N GLN A 136 -15.04 -9.59 14.99
CA GLN A 136 -14.00 -9.84 15.97
C GLN A 136 -14.61 -9.80 17.38
N PHE A 137 -13.87 -10.29 18.37
CA PHE A 137 -14.38 -10.49 19.71
C PHE A 137 -13.33 -10.01 20.68
N GLU A 138 -13.73 -9.07 21.52
CA GLU A 138 -12.93 -8.54 22.62
C GLU A 138 -11.54 -7.97 22.23
N GLU A 139 -11.36 -7.54 20.98
CA GLU A 139 -10.08 -7.00 20.50
C GLU A 139 -9.85 -5.57 21.01
N VAL A 140 -10.90 -4.75 21.07
CA VAL A 140 -10.82 -3.36 21.53
C VAL A 140 -11.87 -2.97 22.57
N SER A 141 -12.82 -3.87 22.87
CA SER A 141 -13.89 -3.73 23.85
C SER A 141 -14.09 -5.05 24.63
N ASP A 142 -15.10 -5.13 25.50
CA ASP A 142 -15.49 -6.36 26.21
C ASP A 142 -16.71 -7.06 25.57
N PHE A 143 -16.97 -6.76 24.30
CA PHE A 143 -18.14 -7.23 23.56
C PHE A 143 -17.76 -7.97 22.26
N GLY A 144 -18.76 -8.55 21.60
CA GLY A 144 -18.63 -8.84 20.17
C GLY A 144 -18.54 -7.54 19.38
N GLU A 145 -17.69 -7.52 18.35
CA GLU A 145 -17.38 -6.33 17.58
C GLU A 145 -17.64 -6.55 16.08
N LEU A 146 -18.52 -5.73 15.51
CA LEU A 146 -18.80 -5.69 14.09
C LEU A 146 -18.08 -4.47 13.48
N VAL A 147 -16.94 -4.74 12.84
CA VAL A 147 -16.21 -3.75 12.05
C VAL A 147 -16.89 -3.61 10.70
N ILE A 148 -17.24 -2.38 10.31
CA ILE A 148 -17.86 -2.10 9.00
C ILE A 148 -16.94 -1.19 8.20
N ALA A 149 -16.50 -1.68 7.05
CA ALA A 149 -15.57 -0.98 6.19
C ALA A 149 -16.16 -0.75 4.78
N TYR A 150 -15.72 0.31 4.10
CA TYR A 150 -16.15 0.63 2.74
C TYR A 150 -15.00 0.41 1.75
N ASP A 151 -15.10 -0.65 0.95
CA ASP A 151 -14.00 -1.18 0.13
C ASP A 151 -13.91 -0.50 -1.24
N GLY A 152 -14.50 0.70 -1.37
CA GLY A 152 -14.67 1.41 -2.62
C GLY A 152 -15.77 0.81 -3.49
N THR A 153 -15.64 1.01 -4.80
CA THR A 153 -16.66 0.61 -5.77
C THR A 153 -16.19 -0.48 -6.71
N THR A 154 -17.13 -1.20 -7.29
CA THR A 154 -16.92 -2.14 -8.39
C THR A 154 -18.00 -1.91 -9.45
N LYS A 155 -17.82 -2.46 -10.64
CA LYS A 155 -18.76 -2.36 -11.75
C LYS A 155 -19.10 -3.75 -12.27
N ILE A 156 -20.36 -3.96 -12.60
CA ILE A 156 -20.86 -5.19 -13.21
C ILE A 156 -21.42 -4.83 -14.58
N LEU A 157 -20.97 -5.51 -15.63
CA LEU A 157 -21.49 -5.33 -16.98
C LEU A 157 -22.96 -5.73 -17.05
N LYS A 158 -23.75 -5.00 -17.84
CA LYS A 158 -25.16 -5.34 -18.05
C LYS A 158 -25.37 -6.34 -19.18
N THR A 159 -24.41 -6.48 -20.07
CA THR A 159 -24.42 -7.50 -21.11
C THR A 159 -24.06 -8.85 -20.46
N PRO A 160 -24.86 -9.91 -20.68
CA PRO A 160 -24.53 -11.24 -20.20
C PRO A 160 -23.23 -11.76 -20.81
N VAL A 161 -22.54 -12.64 -20.08
CA VAL A 161 -21.29 -13.27 -20.51
C VAL A 161 -21.49 -14.02 -21.83
N SER A 162 -22.63 -14.68 -22.03
CA SER A 162 -22.94 -15.38 -23.29
C SER A 162 -22.93 -14.48 -24.54
N GLU A 163 -23.23 -13.19 -24.38
CA GLU A 163 -23.19 -12.20 -25.47
C GLU A 163 -21.85 -11.47 -25.53
N LEU A 164 -21.23 -11.19 -24.38
CA LEU A 164 -19.91 -10.54 -24.32
C LEU A 164 -18.85 -11.33 -25.10
N VAL A 165 -18.87 -12.66 -24.97
CA VAL A 165 -17.88 -13.55 -25.60
C VAL A 165 -18.05 -13.71 -27.12
N LYS A 166 -19.17 -13.22 -27.67
CA LYS A 166 -19.36 -13.14 -29.14
C LYS A 166 -18.66 -11.93 -29.75
N GLY A 167 -18.31 -10.93 -28.93
CA GLY A 167 -17.60 -9.72 -29.34
C GLY A 167 -16.13 -9.76 -28.91
N ASP A 168 -15.59 -8.60 -28.51
CA ASP A 168 -14.16 -8.41 -28.24
C ASP A 168 -13.68 -8.94 -26.87
N VAL A 169 -14.55 -9.59 -26.08
CA VAL A 169 -14.22 -10.06 -24.73
C VAL A 169 -13.93 -11.56 -24.71
N SER A 170 -12.66 -11.94 -24.60
CA SER A 170 -12.25 -13.33 -24.41
C SER A 170 -12.64 -13.87 -23.02
N THR A 171 -12.93 -15.18 -22.92
CA THR A 171 -13.17 -15.83 -21.62
C THR A 171 -11.91 -15.87 -20.74
N THR A 172 -10.72 -15.77 -21.32
CA THR A 172 -9.43 -15.81 -20.58
C THR A 172 -9.22 -14.59 -19.67
N ILE A 173 -9.84 -13.46 -19.99
CA ILE A 173 -9.75 -12.21 -19.23
C ILE A 173 -10.87 -12.06 -18.19
N LEU A 174 -11.78 -13.04 -18.08
CA LEU A 174 -12.81 -13.07 -17.06
C LEU A 174 -12.22 -13.52 -15.71
N THR A 175 -12.33 -12.66 -14.69
CA THR A 175 -11.80 -12.97 -13.35
C THR A 175 -12.91 -13.22 -12.33
N GLY A 176 -13.90 -12.33 -12.27
CA GLY A 176 -15.06 -12.46 -11.39
C GLY A 176 -16.35 -12.33 -12.18
N ILE A 177 -17.33 -13.17 -11.86
CA ILE A 177 -18.65 -13.12 -12.47
C ILE A 177 -19.75 -13.20 -11.41
N ILE A 178 -20.91 -12.67 -11.76
CA ILE A 178 -22.14 -12.78 -10.98
C ILE A 178 -23.09 -13.71 -11.71
N HIS A 179 -23.38 -14.86 -11.13
CA HIS A 179 -24.40 -15.79 -11.61
C HIS A 179 -25.50 -15.91 -10.55
N ASN A 180 -26.76 -15.61 -10.93
CA ASN A 180 -27.90 -15.63 -10.01
C ASN A 180 -27.63 -14.85 -8.69
N ARG A 181 -27.01 -13.67 -8.80
CA ARG A 181 -26.63 -12.77 -7.67
C ARG A 181 -25.53 -13.31 -6.74
N ASN A 182 -24.92 -14.45 -7.08
CA ASN A 182 -23.77 -14.97 -6.36
C ASN A 182 -22.49 -14.60 -7.11
N TYR A 183 -21.49 -14.14 -6.36
CA TYR A 183 -20.17 -13.92 -6.92
C TYR A 183 -19.41 -15.25 -7.01
N PHE A 184 -18.78 -15.49 -8.15
CA PHE A 184 -17.85 -16.58 -8.36
C PHE A 184 -16.54 -16.04 -8.96
N LYS A 185 -15.43 -16.66 -8.59
CA LYS A 185 -14.21 -16.55 -9.39
C LYS A 185 -14.44 -17.39 -10.65
N TYR A 186 -14.23 -16.81 -11.83
CA TYR A 186 -14.55 -17.49 -13.10
C TYR A 186 -13.82 -18.83 -13.23
N GLN A 187 -12.53 -18.88 -12.88
CA GLN A 187 -11.71 -20.11 -12.88
C GLN A 187 -12.10 -21.16 -11.83
N LYS A 188 -13.01 -20.83 -10.91
CA LYS A 188 -13.51 -21.74 -9.85
C LYS A 188 -15.03 -21.81 -9.88
N LEU A 189 -15.59 -21.79 -11.09
CA LEU A 189 -17.01 -21.96 -11.26
C LEU A 189 -17.43 -23.38 -10.88
N PRO A 190 -18.56 -23.55 -10.18
CA PRO A 190 -19.20 -24.84 -10.04
C PRO A 190 -19.57 -25.43 -11.41
N ASP A 191 -19.39 -26.75 -11.56
CA ASP A 191 -19.65 -27.48 -12.82
C ASP A 191 -21.13 -27.48 -13.23
N ASP A 192 -22.05 -27.24 -12.28
CA ASP A 192 -23.49 -27.14 -12.53
C ASP A 192 -23.90 -25.82 -13.20
N ILE A 193 -23.01 -24.82 -13.26
CA ILE A 193 -23.25 -23.57 -13.98
C ILE A 193 -22.85 -23.73 -15.45
N THR A 194 -23.81 -24.14 -16.26
CA THR A 194 -23.64 -24.32 -17.72
C THR A 194 -24.28 -23.20 -18.55
N ASP A 195 -25.24 -22.45 -17.98
CA ASP A 195 -25.93 -21.34 -18.65
C ASP A 195 -25.33 -19.97 -18.25
N PHE A 196 -24.81 -19.25 -19.25
CA PHE A 196 -24.19 -17.93 -19.10
C PHE A 196 -25.11 -16.76 -19.50
N SER A 197 -26.36 -17.02 -19.88
CA SER A 197 -27.35 -15.99 -20.26
C SER A 197 -27.77 -15.09 -19.09
N LYS A 198 -27.65 -15.58 -17.85
CA LYS A 198 -27.91 -14.83 -16.61
C LYS A 198 -26.64 -14.59 -15.79
N THR A 199 -25.50 -14.64 -16.46
CA THR A 199 -24.18 -14.45 -15.87
C THR A 199 -23.60 -13.12 -16.33
N TYR A 200 -23.08 -12.32 -15.41
CA TYR A 200 -22.58 -10.97 -15.71
C TYR A 200 -21.15 -10.80 -15.22
N ALA A 201 -20.27 -10.27 -16.07
CA ALA A 201 -18.88 -10.07 -15.71
C ALA A 201 -18.68 -8.86 -14.78
N VAL A 202 -17.81 -9.02 -13.79
CA VAL A 202 -17.29 -7.91 -13.00
C VAL A 202 -16.20 -7.22 -13.82
N LEU A 203 -16.38 -5.93 -14.09
CA LEU A 203 -15.46 -5.15 -14.92
C LEU A 203 -14.08 -5.09 -14.26
N ASN A 204 -13.06 -5.57 -14.98
CA ASN A 204 -11.66 -5.45 -14.62
C ASN A 204 -10.91 -4.60 -15.69
N ASN A 205 -9.61 -4.38 -15.51
CA ASN A 205 -8.85 -3.54 -16.45
C ASN A 205 -8.75 -4.17 -17.85
N ASP A 206 -8.60 -5.49 -17.94
CA ASP A 206 -8.47 -6.20 -19.23
C ASP A 206 -9.77 -6.11 -20.03
N ILE A 207 -10.92 -6.36 -19.38
CA ILE A 207 -12.25 -6.19 -19.98
C ILE A 207 -12.50 -4.72 -20.35
N ARG A 208 -12.09 -3.76 -19.49
CA ARG A 208 -12.22 -2.33 -19.79
C ARG A 208 -11.44 -1.97 -21.06
N ASN A 209 -10.22 -2.47 -21.20
CA ASN A 209 -9.36 -2.21 -22.36
C ASN A 209 -9.95 -2.86 -23.63
N ALA A 210 -10.39 -4.12 -23.54
CA ALA A 210 -11.04 -4.82 -24.64
C ALA A 210 -12.30 -4.09 -25.15
N LEU A 211 -13.05 -3.46 -24.25
CA LEU A 211 -14.25 -2.68 -24.58
C LEU A 211 -13.97 -1.19 -24.87
N GLY A 212 -12.71 -0.74 -24.85
CA GLY A 212 -12.34 0.65 -25.11
C GLY A 212 -12.89 1.67 -24.11
N TYR A 213 -13.18 1.27 -22.86
CA TYR A 213 -13.73 2.19 -21.86
C TYR A 213 -12.66 3.09 -21.25
N GLU A 214 -12.97 4.37 -21.10
CA GLU A 214 -12.07 5.34 -20.47
C GLU A 214 -11.82 5.06 -18.98
N ILE A 215 -10.63 5.45 -18.52
CA ILE A 215 -10.28 5.40 -17.10
C ILE A 215 -10.96 6.57 -16.39
N GLU A 216 -11.86 6.25 -15.45
CA GLU A 216 -12.48 7.26 -14.61
C GLU A 216 -11.44 7.98 -13.73
N LYS A 217 -11.52 9.31 -13.72
CA LYS A 217 -10.73 10.14 -12.81
C LYS A 217 -11.15 9.86 -11.38
N LYS A 218 -10.18 9.57 -10.50
CA LYS A 218 -10.43 9.46 -9.07
C LYS A 218 -10.85 10.80 -8.50
N GLU A 219 -11.88 10.80 -7.66
CA GLU A 219 -12.30 11.98 -6.91
C GLU A 219 -11.14 12.48 -6.03
N LYS A 220 -10.93 13.79 -6.06
CA LYS A 220 -9.98 14.49 -5.19
C LYS A 220 -10.76 15.11 -4.05
N GLY A 221 -10.34 14.89 -2.81
CA GLY A 221 -10.99 15.48 -1.64
C GLY A 221 -10.66 14.75 -0.35
N ASN A 222 -11.39 15.13 0.71
CA ASN A 222 -11.26 14.49 2.01
C ASN A 222 -11.97 13.13 2.00
N LYS A 223 -11.18 12.06 1.84
CA LYS A 223 -11.71 10.70 1.78
C LYS A 223 -12.34 10.20 3.09
N TYR A 224 -12.02 10.79 4.25
CA TYR A 224 -12.66 10.38 5.51
C TYR A 224 -14.16 10.73 5.53
N ILE A 225 -14.52 11.89 4.98
CA ILE A 225 -15.92 12.35 4.91
C ILE A 225 -16.73 11.39 4.04
N GLY A 226 -16.29 11.15 2.80
CA GLY A 226 -16.97 10.23 1.89
C GLY A 226 -17.04 8.80 2.44
N TYR A 227 -15.95 8.32 3.04
CA TYR A 227 -15.89 6.99 3.66
C TYR A 227 -16.88 6.84 4.82
N LYS A 228 -16.87 7.77 5.79
CA LYS A 228 -17.80 7.74 6.93
C LYS A 228 -19.26 7.89 6.48
N ALA A 229 -19.54 8.75 5.51
CA ALA A 229 -20.88 8.93 4.96
C ALA A 229 -21.43 7.62 4.34
N LYS A 230 -20.63 6.93 3.53
CA LYS A 230 -21.01 5.64 2.93
C LYS A 230 -21.30 4.57 3.98
N ILE A 231 -20.46 4.47 5.02
CA ILE A 231 -20.68 3.51 6.11
C ILE A 231 -21.93 3.87 6.92
N ASN A 232 -22.12 5.14 7.29
CA ASN A 232 -23.30 5.59 8.01
C ASN A 232 -24.60 5.26 7.25
N ASP A 233 -24.63 5.50 5.95
CA ASP A 233 -25.76 5.17 5.09
C ASP A 233 -26.03 3.66 5.06
N PHE A 234 -24.97 2.85 4.98
CA PHE A 234 -25.08 1.39 5.01
C PHE A 234 -25.62 0.89 6.36
N ILE A 235 -25.08 1.40 7.47
CA ILE A 235 -25.52 1.07 8.84
C ILE A 235 -27.00 1.39 9.01
N LYS A 236 -27.40 2.62 8.67
CA LYS A 236 -28.78 3.09 8.79
C LYS A 236 -29.74 2.20 8.00
N ARG A 237 -29.39 1.81 6.77
CA ARG A 237 -30.27 1.05 5.88
C ARG A 237 -30.33 -0.44 6.18
N TYR A 238 -29.25 -1.05 6.68
CA TYR A 238 -29.13 -2.51 6.71
C TYR A 238 -28.77 -3.10 8.08
N ILE A 239 -28.07 -2.36 8.95
CA ILE A 239 -27.49 -2.94 10.18
C ILE A 239 -28.36 -2.67 11.40
N VAL A 240 -28.88 -1.46 11.56
CA VAL A 240 -29.72 -1.12 12.72
C VAL A 240 -31.17 -1.58 12.59
N GLN A 241 -31.48 -2.33 11.53
CA GLN A 241 -32.80 -2.89 11.25
C GLN A 241 -33.09 -4.09 12.17
N ASP A 242 -34.33 -4.24 12.62
CA ASP A 242 -34.71 -5.28 13.60
C ASP A 242 -34.39 -6.70 13.12
N ASP A 243 -34.58 -6.98 11.83
CA ASP A 243 -34.26 -8.28 11.24
C ASP A 243 -32.75 -8.59 11.23
N PHE A 244 -31.90 -7.58 11.11
CA PHE A 244 -30.45 -7.76 11.25
C PHE A 244 -30.06 -7.89 12.73
N LYS A 245 -30.70 -7.11 13.62
CA LYS A 245 -30.47 -7.20 15.08
C LYS A 245 -30.82 -8.56 15.69
N LYS A 246 -31.77 -9.29 15.09
CA LYS A 246 -32.06 -10.70 15.42
C LYS A 246 -30.89 -11.66 15.11
N ILE A 247 -29.93 -11.23 14.28
CA ILE A 247 -28.72 -11.99 13.95
C ILE A 247 -27.56 -11.50 14.80
N ILE A 248 -27.32 -10.19 14.80
CA ILE A 248 -26.25 -9.52 15.55
C ILE A 248 -26.92 -8.50 16.48
N PRO A 249 -27.10 -8.82 17.78
CA PRO A 249 -27.73 -7.93 18.76
C PRO A 249 -26.90 -6.67 19.05
N ILE A 250 -26.93 -5.69 18.15
CA ILE A 250 -26.19 -4.42 18.29
C ILE A 250 -26.62 -3.72 19.58
N ASN A 251 -25.67 -3.48 20.48
CA ASN A 251 -25.92 -2.92 21.82
C ASN A 251 -25.44 -1.46 21.96
N CYS A 252 -24.88 -0.87 20.90
CA CYS A 252 -24.43 0.53 20.88
C CYS A 252 -25.28 1.41 19.96
N LYS A 253 -25.38 2.71 20.31
CA LYS A 253 -26.03 3.73 19.46
C LYS A 253 -25.07 4.38 18.46
N TYR A 254 -23.82 4.56 18.86
CA TYR A 254 -22.79 5.22 18.07
C TYR A 254 -21.61 4.28 17.86
N TYR A 255 -20.68 4.70 17.00
CA TYR A 255 -19.38 4.06 16.90
C TYR A 255 -18.68 3.93 18.25
N LEU A 256 -17.90 2.87 18.40
CA LEU A 256 -17.12 2.61 19.60
C LEU A 256 -16.08 3.73 19.83
N PRO A 257 -16.16 4.50 20.92
CA PRO A 257 -15.11 5.46 21.27
C PRO A 257 -13.79 4.74 21.57
N VAL A 258 -12.68 5.38 21.21
CA VAL A 258 -11.34 4.85 21.50
C VAL A 258 -10.98 5.16 22.95
N GLU A 259 -10.70 4.13 23.74
CA GLU A 259 -10.24 4.29 25.12
C GLU A 259 -8.90 5.05 25.19
N LEU A 260 -8.77 6.01 26.12
CA LEU A 260 -7.57 6.85 26.26
C LEU A 260 -6.28 6.04 26.41
N LYS A 261 -6.32 4.93 27.17
CA LYS A 261 -5.16 4.04 27.39
C LYS A 261 -4.62 3.37 26.11
N ARG A 262 -5.41 3.34 25.03
CA ARG A 262 -5.01 2.79 23.73
C ARG A 262 -4.36 3.82 22.84
N ILE A 263 -4.53 5.10 23.14
CA ILE A 263 -4.02 6.21 22.35
C ILE A 263 -2.63 6.54 22.86
N GLY A 264 -1.67 6.61 21.95
CA GLY A 264 -0.38 7.20 22.20
C GLY A 264 -0.02 8.18 21.10
N GLU A 265 1.02 8.97 21.37
CA GLU A 265 1.57 9.93 20.41
C GLU A 265 3.08 9.71 20.32
N VAL A 266 3.60 9.83 19.10
CA VAL A 266 5.05 9.92 18.90
C VAL A 266 5.58 11.17 19.59
N SER A 267 6.81 11.10 20.08
CA SER A 267 7.56 12.27 20.55
C SER A 267 7.56 13.41 19.52
N GLU A 268 7.42 14.66 19.96
CA GLU A 268 7.37 15.83 19.08
C GLU A 268 8.65 15.94 18.22
N GLU A 269 9.80 15.55 18.78
CA GLU A 269 11.12 15.55 18.13
C GLU A 269 11.18 14.59 16.94
N CYS A 270 10.24 13.64 16.81
CA CYS A 270 10.11 12.83 15.60
C CYS A 270 9.74 13.67 14.36
N ASN A 271 9.28 14.90 14.58
CA ASN A 271 9.03 15.89 13.55
C ASN A 271 10.30 16.68 13.13
N ASP A 272 11.44 16.47 13.76
CA ASP A 272 12.64 17.23 13.43
C ASP A 272 13.46 16.56 12.33
N LEU A 273 13.88 17.37 11.36
CA LEU A 273 14.73 16.99 10.24
C LEU A 273 15.92 17.95 10.19
N VAL A 274 17.09 17.41 9.90
CA VAL A 274 18.34 18.19 9.82
C VAL A 274 18.66 18.50 8.37
N PHE A 275 18.96 19.77 8.12
CA PHE A 275 19.31 20.39 6.85
C PHE A 275 20.75 20.95 6.91
N ASN A 276 21.14 21.75 5.93
CA ASN A 276 22.51 22.28 5.84
C ASN A 276 22.99 22.92 7.15
N GLY A 277 24.25 22.68 7.51
CA GLY A 277 24.87 23.27 8.70
C GLY A 277 24.23 22.87 10.03
N GLY A 278 23.41 21.82 10.07
CA GLY A 278 22.73 21.37 11.29
C GLY A 278 21.40 22.08 11.57
N ALA A 279 20.91 22.92 10.64
CA ALA A 279 19.63 23.60 10.80
C ALA A 279 18.47 22.59 10.90
N VAL A 280 17.53 22.83 11.82
CA VAL A 280 16.39 21.93 12.07
C VAL A 280 15.11 22.49 11.47
N GLY A 281 14.35 21.65 10.77
CA GLY A 281 13.04 21.97 10.20
C GLY A 281 12.07 20.80 10.32
N THR A 282 10.77 21.06 10.13
CA THR A 282 9.70 20.06 10.30
C THR A 282 8.80 19.89 9.06
N LYS A 283 8.89 20.79 8.08
CA LYS A 283 8.07 20.84 6.88
C LYS A 283 8.96 20.99 5.65
N PRO A 284 9.47 19.87 5.07
CA PRO A 284 10.38 19.91 3.91
C PRO A 284 9.91 20.80 2.75
N LYS A 285 8.60 20.86 2.51
CA LYS A 285 7.96 21.77 1.54
C LYS A 285 8.41 23.23 1.64
N TYR A 286 8.61 23.74 2.85
CA TYR A 286 9.03 25.12 3.11
C TYR A 286 10.51 25.20 3.47
N ASP A 287 10.98 24.22 4.25
CA ASP A 287 12.30 24.24 4.87
C ASP A 287 13.40 23.92 3.87
N PHE A 288 13.18 23.00 2.92
CA PHE A 288 14.20 22.63 1.94
C PHE A 288 14.71 23.83 1.12
N ARG A 289 13.80 24.74 0.76
CA ARG A 289 14.13 25.98 0.02
C ARG A 289 15.04 26.90 0.82
N GLN A 290 14.76 27.04 2.12
CA GLN A 290 15.33 28.05 3.01
C GLN A 290 16.60 27.54 3.68
N LEU A 291 16.54 26.33 4.22
CA LEU A 291 17.60 25.70 5.01
C LEU A 291 18.63 24.97 4.15
N LYS A 292 18.36 24.78 2.84
CA LYS A 292 19.24 24.11 1.86
C LYS A 292 19.47 22.62 2.19
N PRO A 293 19.91 21.80 1.22
CA PRO A 293 20.11 20.37 1.47
C PRO A 293 21.15 20.09 2.57
N PHE A 294 20.93 19.04 3.36
CA PHE A 294 21.87 18.57 4.39
C PHE A 294 23.27 18.30 3.84
N LYS A 295 23.38 17.59 2.71
CA LYS A 295 24.62 17.42 1.95
C LYS A 295 24.37 17.65 0.46
N PRO A 296 25.05 18.62 -0.19
CA PRO A 296 24.97 18.78 -1.62
C PRO A 296 25.72 17.65 -2.34
N CYS A 297 25.33 17.33 -3.57
CA CYS A 297 26.03 16.32 -4.38
C CYS A 297 27.45 16.74 -4.77
N THR A 298 27.79 18.04 -4.73
CA THR A 298 29.11 18.58 -5.10
C THR A 298 30.24 18.20 -4.13
N GLN A 299 29.90 17.62 -2.97
CA GLN A 299 30.88 16.99 -2.08
C GLN A 299 31.37 15.64 -2.64
N ILE A 300 30.57 14.98 -3.48
CA ILE A 300 30.84 13.66 -4.07
C ILE A 300 31.24 13.84 -5.55
N HIS A 301 30.42 14.56 -6.31
CA HIS A 301 30.57 14.74 -7.76
C HIS A 301 31.01 16.17 -8.08
N LYS A 302 32.28 16.35 -8.47
CA LYS A 302 32.83 17.68 -8.80
C LYS A 302 32.38 18.19 -10.17
N ASN A 303 32.30 17.30 -11.16
CA ASN A 303 31.94 17.63 -12.52
C ASN A 303 30.64 16.91 -12.88
N ILE A 304 29.55 17.65 -13.07
CA ILE A 304 28.25 17.09 -13.43
C ILE A 304 27.83 17.64 -14.79
N HIS A 305 27.62 16.75 -15.76
CA HIS A 305 27.06 17.09 -17.07
C HIS A 305 25.61 16.61 -17.17
N LEU A 306 24.70 17.56 -17.38
CA LEU A 306 23.30 17.27 -17.69
C LEU A 306 23.13 17.29 -19.21
N PHE A 307 22.40 16.32 -19.74
CA PHE A 307 22.01 16.30 -21.15
C PHE A 307 20.58 15.83 -21.32
N PHE A 308 20.00 16.12 -22.48
CA PHE A 308 18.62 15.76 -22.77
C PHE A 308 18.54 14.58 -23.72
N ILE A 309 17.48 13.79 -23.56
CA ILE A 309 17.00 12.84 -24.55
C ILE A 309 15.60 13.31 -24.93
N LEU A 310 15.35 13.58 -26.21
CA LEU A 310 14.10 14.18 -26.66
C LEU A 310 13.78 13.86 -28.12
N HIS A 311 12.49 13.89 -28.44
CA HIS A 311 12.05 13.89 -29.84
C HIS A 311 12.35 15.26 -30.48
N ARG A 312 12.66 15.32 -31.78
CA ARG A 312 13.00 16.58 -32.48
C ARG A 312 11.93 17.67 -32.34
N GLN A 313 10.66 17.30 -32.25
CA GLN A 313 9.57 18.25 -32.06
C GLN A 313 9.52 18.87 -30.65
N HIS A 314 10.29 18.34 -29.69
CA HIS A 314 10.27 18.76 -28.28
C HIS A 314 11.46 19.62 -27.87
N VAL A 315 12.22 20.14 -28.85
CA VAL A 315 13.39 20.99 -28.60
C VAL A 315 13.03 22.24 -27.79
N LYS A 316 11.93 22.91 -28.13
CA LYS A 316 11.48 24.12 -27.42
C LYS A 316 11.13 23.83 -25.96
N GLU A 317 10.53 22.67 -25.68
CA GLU A 317 10.23 22.23 -24.33
C GLU A 317 11.50 21.92 -23.53
N ALA A 318 12.51 21.29 -24.16
CA ALA A 318 13.80 21.04 -23.52
C ALA A 318 14.55 22.35 -23.22
N GLU A 319 14.57 23.29 -24.16
CA GLU A 319 15.17 24.63 -23.98
C GLU A 319 14.50 25.39 -22.83
N LEU A 320 13.16 25.39 -22.78
CA LEU A 320 12.43 26.05 -21.69
C LEU A 320 12.66 25.36 -20.34
N LEU A 321 12.71 24.03 -20.31
CA LEU A 321 13.03 23.30 -19.09
C LEU A 321 14.46 23.59 -18.62
N GLN A 322 15.42 23.65 -19.56
CA GLN A 322 16.79 24.05 -19.27
C GLN A 322 16.84 25.47 -18.71
N GLU A 323 16.13 26.42 -19.32
CA GLU A 323 16.03 27.80 -18.83
C GLU A 323 15.52 27.83 -17.38
N TYR A 324 14.47 27.07 -17.07
CA TYR A 324 13.97 26.96 -15.70
C TYR A 324 15.01 26.36 -14.75
N LEU A 325 15.71 25.30 -15.14
CA LEU A 325 16.74 24.67 -14.30
C LEU A 325 18.00 25.55 -14.13
N GLN A 326 18.30 26.45 -15.07
CA GLN A 326 19.46 27.35 -14.99
C GLN A 326 19.12 28.67 -14.28
N ASN A 327 18.09 29.36 -14.75
CA ASN A 327 17.76 30.74 -14.36
C ASN A 327 16.59 30.81 -13.36
N GLY A 328 15.85 29.71 -13.19
CA GLY A 328 14.71 29.63 -12.30
C GLY A 328 13.36 29.94 -12.95
N PHE A 329 12.31 29.83 -12.14
CA PHE A 329 10.93 30.12 -12.49
C PHE A 329 10.16 30.55 -11.22
N LYS A 330 9.60 31.77 -11.22
CA LYS A 330 9.00 32.40 -10.03
C LYS A 330 10.01 32.42 -8.86
N TRP A 331 9.66 31.83 -7.71
CA TRP A 331 10.55 31.76 -6.53
C TRP A 331 11.54 30.61 -6.59
N TYR A 332 11.41 29.68 -7.55
CA TYR A 332 12.41 28.65 -7.77
C TYR A 332 13.58 29.30 -8.50
N ARG A 333 14.78 29.32 -7.92
CA ARG A 333 15.95 30.05 -8.42
C ARG A 333 16.96 29.15 -9.17
N GLY A 334 16.45 28.18 -9.91
CA GLY A 334 17.27 27.22 -10.63
C GLY A 334 17.80 26.09 -9.74
N LEU A 335 18.36 25.08 -10.38
CA LEU A 335 18.72 23.81 -9.78
C LEU A 335 19.90 23.94 -8.79
N GLN A 336 20.89 24.78 -9.11
CA GLN A 336 22.03 25.05 -8.22
C GLN A 336 21.59 25.76 -6.94
N GLU A 337 20.90 26.91 -7.05
CA GLU A 337 20.53 27.67 -5.85
C GLU A 337 19.48 26.93 -5.01
N TYR A 338 18.56 26.21 -5.65
CA TYR A 338 17.49 25.52 -4.95
C TYR A 338 17.95 24.22 -4.27
N ALA A 339 18.70 23.37 -4.97
CA ALA A 339 19.05 22.03 -4.52
C ALA A 339 20.56 21.78 -4.39
N GLY A 340 21.41 22.77 -4.62
CA GLY A 340 22.87 22.62 -4.48
C GLY A 340 23.52 21.77 -5.58
N VAL A 341 22.85 21.56 -6.70
CA VAL A 341 23.36 20.76 -7.82
C VAL A 341 23.96 21.71 -8.86
N LEU A 342 25.29 21.85 -8.85
CA LEU A 342 26.04 22.58 -9.87
C LEU A 342 26.26 21.66 -11.08
N TYR A 343 25.86 22.10 -12.27
CA TYR A 343 25.95 21.29 -13.48
C TYR A 343 26.28 22.12 -14.72
N HIS A 344 26.76 21.45 -15.77
CA HIS A 344 27.00 22.02 -17.09
C HIS A 344 26.21 21.26 -18.17
N THR A 345 25.85 21.94 -19.27
CA THR A 345 25.23 21.34 -20.46
C THR A 345 26.15 21.55 -21.66
N LYS A 346 26.67 20.46 -22.22
CA LYS A 346 27.57 20.52 -23.38
C LYS A 346 26.76 20.62 -24.67
N LYS A 347 26.98 21.67 -25.46
CA LYS A 347 26.31 21.85 -26.76
C LYS A 347 26.58 20.64 -27.67
N GLY A 348 25.52 20.12 -28.29
CA GLY A 348 25.61 18.96 -29.19
C GLY A 348 25.76 17.60 -28.50
N PHE A 349 25.67 17.53 -27.15
CA PHE A 349 25.77 16.27 -26.42
C PHE A 349 24.41 15.56 -26.22
N SER A 350 23.30 16.30 -26.29
CA SER A 350 21.95 15.73 -26.15
C SER A 350 21.61 14.77 -27.29
N ILE A 351 20.79 13.75 -26.97
CA ILE A 351 20.30 12.76 -27.93
C ILE A 351 18.95 13.23 -28.46
N VAL A 352 18.86 13.39 -29.78
CA VAL A 352 17.61 13.76 -30.48
C VAL A 352 17.19 12.62 -31.38
N PHE A 353 15.95 12.15 -31.21
CA PHE A 353 15.35 11.12 -32.06
C PHE A 353 14.14 11.68 -32.84
N ASP A 354 13.74 10.97 -33.89
CA ASP A 354 12.75 11.40 -34.88
C ASP A 354 11.57 10.42 -35.01
N ASP A 355 11.79 9.15 -34.67
CA ASP A 355 10.76 8.11 -34.78
C ASP A 355 9.98 7.97 -33.46
N LEU A 356 8.67 8.22 -33.48
CA LEU A 356 7.78 8.02 -32.34
C LEU A 356 7.21 6.60 -32.26
N ASP A 357 7.27 5.83 -33.33
CA ASP A 357 6.83 4.44 -33.37
C ASP A 357 7.97 3.50 -32.93
N ASP A 358 9.22 3.82 -33.28
CA ASP A 358 10.43 3.18 -32.74
C ASP A 358 11.48 4.18 -32.20
N PRO A 359 11.18 4.86 -31.07
CA PRO A 359 12.14 5.78 -30.45
C PRO A 359 13.37 5.06 -29.88
N LEU A 360 13.24 3.77 -29.58
CA LEU A 360 14.21 2.98 -28.84
C LEU A 360 15.49 2.77 -29.64
N SER A 361 15.37 2.52 -30.95
CA SER A 361 16.51 2.32 -31.85
C SER A 361 17.49 3.50 -31.82
N GLN A 362 17.01 4.71 -32.11
CA GLN A 362 17.84 5.92 -32.16
C GLN A 362 18.35 6.33 -30.77
N ILE A 363 17.54 6.18 -29.71
CA ILE A 363 17.98 6.48 -28.34
C ILE A 363 19.11 5.53 -27.94
N SER A 364 18.99 4.23 -28.23
CA SER A 364 19.99 3.22 -27.88
C SER A 364 21.32 3.47 -28.60
N GLU A 365 21.25 3.81 -29.89
CA GLU A 365 22.42 4.21 -30.67
C GLU A 365 23.07 5.47 -30.09
N GLY A 366 22.27 6.48 -29.75
CA GLY A 366 22.73 7.70 -29.09
C GLY A 366 23.46 7.41 -27.77
N ILE A 367 22.89 6.58 -26.90
CA ILE A 367 23.50 6.18 -25.63
C ILE A 367 24.80 5.40 -25.85
N LYS A 368 24.83 4.49 -26.83
CA LYS A 368 26.03 3.71 -27.18
C LYS A 368 27.17 4.60 -27.65
N ASN A 369 26.86 5.66 -28.41
CA ASN A 369 27.83 6.55 -29.02
C ASN A 369 28.25 7.73 -28.13
N LEU A 370 27.76 7.81 -26.87
CA LEU A 370 28.16 8.86 -25.92
C LEU A 370 29.67 8.82 -25.65
N LYS A 371 30.37 9.88 -26.09
CA LYS A 371 31.78 10.11 -25.77
C LYS A 371 31.89 10.76 -24.40
N ARG A 372 32.01 9.92 -23.37
CA ARG A 372 32.13 10.35 -21.97
C ARG A 372 33.55 10.79 -21.65
N GLU A 373 33.64 11.85 -20.87
CA GLU A 373 34.90 12.35 -20.31
C GLU A 373 35.18 11.61 -18.99
N PRO A 374 36.45 11.28 -18.69
CA PRO A 374 36.83 10.79 -17.36
C PRO A 374 36.42 11.79 -16.28
N ASP A 375 36.09 11.30 -15.08
CA ASP A 375 35.77 12.11 -13.90
C ASP A 375 34.58 13.07 -14.04
N VAL A 376 33.71 12.83 -15.04
CA VAL A 376 32.44 13.52 -15.23
C VAL A 376 31.27 12.59 -14.92
N THR A 377 30.41 13.03 -14.00
CA THR A 377 29.15 12.38 -13.67
C THR A 377 28.06 12.89 -14.61
N TYR A 378 27.36 11.97 -15.27
CA TYR A 378 26.34 12.33 -16.26
C TYR A 378 24.92 12.14 -15.70
N VAL A 379 24.04 13.09 -16.01
CA VAL A 379 22.60 13.02 -15.72
C VAL A 379 21.81 13.20 -17.01
N ALA A 380 20.92 12.26 -17.29
CA ALA A 380 20.02 12.35 -18.43
C ALA A 380 18.65 12.90 -18.01
N VAL A 381 18.16 13.91 -18.70
CA VAL A 381 16.75 14.35 -18.62
C VAL A 381 16.02 13.86 -19.86
N TYR A 382 15.17 12.85 -19.70
CA TYR A 382 14.41 12.27 -20.81
C TYR A 382 13.01 12.90 -20.90
N LEU A 383 12.74 13.62 -21.98
CA LEU A 383 11.41 14.15 -22.30
C LEU A 383 10.62 13.05 -23.02
N SER A 384 9.95 12.21 -22.23
CA SER A 384 9.16 11.10 -22.73
C SER A 384 7.92 11.61 -23.47
N PRO A 385 7.69 11.19 -24.73
CA PRO A 385 6.44 11.47 -25.44
C PRO A 385 5.26 10.67 -24.88
N PHE A 386 5.55 9.53 -24.21
CA PHE A 386 4.53 8.65 -23.64
C PHE A 386 4.34 8.93 -22.15
N SER A 387 3.08 8.92 -21.73
CA SER A 387 2.75 9.08 -20.31
C SER A 387 2.97 7.77 -19.55
N LYS A 388 3.10 7.84 -18.23
CA LYS A 388 3.12 6.63 -17.38
C LYS A 388 1.82 5.81 -17.40
N TYR A 389 0.75 6.37 -17.96
CA TYR A 389 -0.56 5.73 -18.13
C TYR A 389 -0.78 5.23 -19.56
N GLU A 390 0.28 5.19 -20.37
CA GLU A 390 0.24 4.63 -21.71
C GLU A 390 -0.34 3.20 -21.68
N GLN A 391 -1.30 2.95 -22.58
CA GLN A 391 -1.97 1.66 -22.69
C GLN A 391 -1.20 0.71 -23.60
N ASP A 392 -0.51 1.27 -24.61
CA ASP A 392 0.38 0.51 -25.47
C ASP A 392 1.61 0.05 -24.69
N LEU A 393 1.68 -1.25 -24.44
CA LEU A 393 2.78 -1.87 -23.70
C LEU A 393 4.13 -1.62 -24.37
N SER A 394 4.20 -1.59 -25.71
CA SER A 394 5.46 -1.36 -26.43
C SER A 394 6.01 0.04 -26.15
N LYS A 395 5.16 1.06 -26.22
CA LYS A 395 5.49 2.46 -25.89
C LYS A 395 5.83 2.63 -24.42
N LYS A 396 5.14 1.92 -23.54
CA LYS A 396 5.43 1.91 -22.10
C LYS A 396 6.80 1.28 -21.81
N GLN A 397 7.22 0.26 -22.57
CA GLN A 397 8.54 -0.38 -22.42
C GLN A 397 9.71 0.54 -22.76
N VAL A 398 9.52 1.52 -23.66
CA VAL A 398 10.54 2.54 -24.00
C VAL A 398 11.11 3.21 -22.74
N TYR A 399 10.24 3.59 -21.80
CA TYR A 399 10.65 4.21 -20.54
C TYR A 399 11.63 3.34 -19.75
N TYR A 400 11.31 2.05 -19.59
CA TYR A 400 12.08 1.13 -18.77
C TYR A 400 13.42 0.80 -19.42
N LYS A 401 13.43 0.55 -20.74
CA LYS A 401 14.64 0.23 -21.49
C LYS A 401 15.63 1.40 -21.57
N VAL A 402 15.14 2.63 -21.80
CA VAL A 402 16.00 3.82 -21.77
C VAL A 402 16.63 3.99 -20.38
N LYS A 403 15.84 3.80 -19.31
CA LYS A 403 16.33 3.90 -17.93
C LYS A 403 17.38 2.83 -17.62
N GLU A 404 17.17 1.59 -18.04
CA GLU A 404 18.12 0.48 -17.89
C GLU A 404 19.44 0.78 -18.59
N GLN A 405 19.41 1.14 -19.88
CA GLN A 405 20.62 1.40 -20.67
C GLN A 405 21.47 2.54 -20.08
N LEU A 406 20.81 3.58 -19.56
CA LEU A 406 21.50 4.67 -18.86
C LEU A 406 22.13 4.17 -17.54
N LEU A 407 21.39 3.38 -16.76
CA LEU A 407 21.88 2.83 -15.50
C LEU A 407 23.10 1.91 -15.71
N LEU A 408 23.08 1.07 -16.76
CA LEU A 408 24.22 0.24 -17.17
C LEU A 408 25.48 1.06 -17.54
N LYS A 409 25.29 2.32 -17.94
CA LYS A 409 26.37 3.27 -18.22
C LYS A 409 26.70 4.16 -17.01
N ARG A 410 26.17 3.87 -15.82
CA ARG A 410 26.28 4.70 -14.61
C ARG A 410 25.77 6.14 -14.83
N ILE A 411 24.68 6.27 -15.59
CA ILE A 411 24.00 7.54 -15.85
C ILE A 411 22.64 7.50 -15.17
N VAL A 412 22.44 8.37 -14.19
CA VAL A 412 21.12 8.52 -13.55
C VAL A 412 20.19 9.32 -14.46
N SER A 413 18.90 8.97 -14.43
CA SER A 413 17.91 9.58 -15.32
C SER A 413 16.73 10.20 -14.57
N GLN A 414 16.30 11.37 -15.03
CA GLN A 414 15.06 12.02 -14.64
C GLN A 414 14.13 12.11 -15.85
N VAL A 415 13.02 11.37 -15.81
CA VAL A 415 12.06 11.36 -16.91
C VAL A 415 10.96 12.38 -16.67
N ILE A 416 10.61 13.11 -17.72
CA ILE A 416 9.58 14.15 -17.76
C ILE A 416 8.55 13.75 -18.81
N ASP A 417 7.28 13.70 -18.41
CA ASP A 417 6.15 13.62 -19.35
C ASP A 417 6.00 14.97 -20.05
N VAL A 418 6.39 15.02 -21.33
CA VAL A 418 6.46 16.27 -22.10
C VAL A 418 5.07 16.89 -22.32
N ASN A 419 4.03 16.05 -22.47
CA ASN A 419 2.66 16.51 -22.65
C ASN A 419 2.14 17.19 -21.37
N LYS A 420 2.42 16.58 -20.21
CA LYS A 420 2.10 17.18 -18.91
C LYS A 420 2.87 18.48 -18.67
N PHE A 421 4.14 18.55 -19.08
CA PHE A 421 4.94 19.78 -19.00
C PHE A 421 4.31 20.90 -19.85
N ARG A 422 4.07 20.62 -21.13
CA ARG A 422 3.43 21.55 -22.09
C ARG A 422 2.08 22.05 -21.59
N LEU A 423 1.22 21.15 -21.10
CA LEU A 423 -0.10 21.49 -20.56
C LEU A 423 0.02 22.52 -19.42
N LYS A 424 0.87 22.26 -18.42
CA LYS A 424 1.04 23.16 -17.27
C LYS A 424 1.64 24.50 -17.65
N VAL A 425 2.56 24.53 -18.61
CA VAL A 425 3.12 25.78 -19.15
C VAL A 425 2.02 26.59 -19.83
N ASN A 426 1.18 25.96 -20.64
CA ASN A 426 0.08 26.63 -21.33
C ASN A 426 -1.00 27.13 -20.36
N GLU A 427 -1.39 26.32 -19.36
CA GLU A 427 -2.32 26.73 -18.29
C GLU A 427 -1.79 27.94 -17.52
N TYR A 428 -0.48 28.00 -17.25
CA TYR A 428 0.14 29.14 -16.62
C TYR A 428 0.14 30.38 -17.52
N LYS A 429 0.52 30.26 -18.80
CA LYS A 429 0.48 31.37 -19.76
C LYS A 429 -0.93 31.94 -19.92
N ALA A 430 -1.95 31.08 -19.89
CA ALA A 430 -3.35 31.49 -19.99
C ALA A 430 -3.87 32.17 -18.71
N ASN A 431 -3.42 31.76 -17.52
CA ASN A 431 -3.84 32.36 -16.25
C ASN A 431 -2.73 32.30 -15.18
N PRO A 432 -1.81 33.27 -15.16
CA PRO A 432 -0.63 33.26 -14.28
C PRO A 432 -0.95 33.32 -12.78
N ASP A 433 -2.08 33.94 -12.42
CA ASP A 433 -2.51 34.16 -11.03
C ASP A 433 -3.17 32.94 -10.42
N ARG A 434 -3.84 32.11 -11.23
CA ARG A 434 -4.51 30.89 -10.76
C ARG A 434 -3.65 29.63 -10.89
N ASN A 435 -2.63 29.64 -11.75
CA ASN A 435 -1.81 28.47 -12.02
C ASN A 435 -0.37 28.64 -11.52
N SER A 436 0.12 27.61 -10.85
CA SER A 436 1.53 27.55 -10.44
C SER A 436 2.48 27.15 -11.58
N GLY A 437 1.95 26.82 -12.75
CA GLY A 437 2.72 26.30 -13.87
C GLY A 437 3.48 25.04 -13.47
N TYR A 438 4.75 24.96 -13.88
CA TYR A 438 5.62 23.82 -13.57
C TYR A 438 6.41 23.97 -12.26
N LEU A 439 6.14 25.00 -11.46
CA LEU A 439 6.92 25.38 -10.27
C LEU A 439 7.10 24.23 -9.27
N TYR A 440 6.03 23.57 -8.86
CA TYR A 440 6.10 22.48 -7.87
C TYR A 440 6.64 21.18 -8.46
N ASP A 441 6.58 21.00 -9.79
CA ASP A 441 7.22 19.86 -10.44
C ASP A 441 8.74 20.09 -10.46
N LEU A 442 9.22 21.30 -10.79
CA LEU A 442 10.64 21.69 -10.72
C LEU A 442 11.25 21.43 -9.35
N THR A 443 10.52 21.72 -8.27
CA THR A 443 11.03 21.51 -6.91
C THR A 443 11.20 20.04 -6.56
N ASN A 444 10.25 19.18 -6.97
CA ASN A 444 10.35 17.74 -6.76
C ASN A 444 11.39 17.09 -7.70
N ILE A 445 11.50 17.59 -8.94
CA ILE A 445 12.54 17.18 -9.91
C ILE A 445 13.94 17.48 -9.35
N SER A 446 14.15 18.69 -8.83
CA SER A 446 15.43 19.10 -8.27
C SER A 446 15.82 18.25 -7.05
N LEU A 447 14.84 17.97 -6.18
CA LEU A 447 15.00 17.08 -5.04
C LEU A 447 15.44 15.66 -5.47
N ALA A 448 14.74 15.09 -6.47
CA ALA A 448 15.04 13.75 -6.96
C ALA A 448 16.40 13.68 -7.69
N ILE A 449 16.76 14.70 -8.47
CA ILE A 449 18.08 14.79 -9.12
C ILE A 449 19.19 14.85 -8.06
N LEU A 450 19.05 15.68 -7.03
CA LEU A 450 20.00 15.74 -5.93
C LEU A 450 20.21 14.36 -5.27
N ALA A 451 19.11 13.67 -4.93
CA ALA A 451 19.17 12.36 -4.29
C ALA A 451 19.76 11.26 -5.19
N LYS A 452 19.49 11.31 -6.51
CA LYS A 452 20.09 10.42 -7.50
C LYS A 452 21.59 10.64 -7.67
N LEU A 453 22.04 11.86 -7.44
CA LEU A 453 23.45 12.25 -7.39
C LEU A 453 24.04 12.10 -5.98
N GLU A 454 23.46 11.21 -5.16
CA GLU A 454 23.94 10.85 -3.81
C GLU A 454 23.99 12.02 -2.81
N GLY A 455 23.42 13.17 -3.17
CA GLY A 455 23.18 14.25 -2.22
C GLY A 455 22.11 13.84 -1.20
N ILE A 456 22.20 14.40 0.01
CA ILE A 456 21.24 14.15 1.08
C ILE A 456 20.39 15.41 1.26
N PRO A 457 19.11 15.38 0.85
CA PRO A 457 18.24 16.55 1.00
C PRO A 457 18.04 16.95 2.46
N TRP A 458 17.74 16.00 3.32
CA TRP A 458 17.61 16.15 4.77
C TRP A 458 17.69 14.77 5.43
N GLN A 459 18.00 14.71 6.71
CA GLN A 459 18.04 13.46 7.49
C GLN A 459 17.22 13.59 8.79
N LEU A 460 17.05 12.48 9.51
CA LEU A 460 16.39 12.53 10.82
C LEU A 460 17.26 13.24 11.86
N ASN A 461 16.64 14.04 12.72
CA ASN A 461 17.31 14.64 13.86
C ASN A 461 17.39 13.64 15.03
N ILE A 462 18.30 12.67 14.91
CA ILE A 462 18.55 11.71 15.98
C ILE A 462 20.03 11.57 16.24
N THR A 463 20.38 11.23 17.47
CA THR A 463 21.71 10.74 17.79
C THR A 463 21.92 9.40 17.08
N PRO A 464 23.02 9.22 16.30
CA PRO A 464 23.35 7.94 15.69
C PRO A 464 23.36 6.82 16.73
N LYS A 465 22.81 5.67 16.35
CA LYS A 465 22.72 4.45 17.17
C LYS A 465 23.22 3.30 16.34
N LYS A 466 23.73 2.24 16.98
CA LYS A 466 24.11 1.00 16.30
C LYS A 466 22.86 0.20 15.99
N GLU A 467 22.07 0.68 15.03
CA GLU A 467 20.80 0.06 14.64
C GLU A 467 20.74 -0.08 13.14
N LEU A 468 20.48 -1.32 12.70
CA LEU A 468 20.25 -1.68 11.32
C LEU A 468 18.74 -1.79 11.07
N VAL A 469 18.25 -1.02 10.09
CA VAL A 469 16.85 -1.08 9.65
C VAL A 469 16.80 -1.65 8.24
N ILE A 470 16.13 -2.79 8.08
CA ILE A 470 15.97 -3.46 6.79
C ILE A 470 14.54 -3.27 6.30
N GLY A 471 14.37 -2.57 5.19
CA GLY A 471 13.09 -2.36 4.52
C GLY A 471 12.86 -3.37 3.41
N VAL A 472 11.80 -4.16 3.49
CA VAL A 472 11.42 -5.10 2.43
C VAL A 472 10.08 -4.72 1.83
N GLY A 473 10.03 -4.66 0.52
CA GLY A 473 8.79 -4.52 -0.25
C GLY A 473 8.73 -5.51 -1.39
N ALA A 474 7.51 -5.73 -1.86
CA ALA A 474 7.28 -6.50 -3.07
C ALA A 474 6.24 -5.84 -3.96
N PHE A 475 6.36 -6.12 -5.25
CA PHE A 475 5.43 -5.69 -6.28
C PHE A 475 5.00 -6.87 -7.14
N LYS A 476 3.74 -6.82 -7.60
CA LYS A 476 3.18 -7.78 -8.55
C LYS A 476 2.42 -7.00 -9.62
N ASN A 477 2.76 -7.19 -10.89
CA ASN A 477 1.94 -6.70 -11.99
C ASN A 477 1.18 -7.86 -12.64
N VAL A 478 -0.14 -7.86 -12.51
CA VAL A 478 -1.00 -8.88 -13.14
C VAL A 478 -1.13 -8.65 -14.64
N GLU A 479 -1.18 -7.38 -15.08
CA GLU A 479 -1.42 -7.01 -16.49
C GLU A 479 -0.25 -7.40 -17.41
N GLU A 480 0.98 -7.30 -16.91
CA GLU A 480 2.20 -7.58 -17.69
C GLU A 480 2.80 -8.96 -17.35
N ASN A 481 2.04 -9.83 -16.65
CA ASN A 481 2.48 -11.13 -16.15
C ASN A 481 3.80 -11.09 -15.33
N ILE A 482 4.11 -9.93 -14.73
CA ILE A 482 5.28 -9.76 -13.88
C ILE A 482 4.97 -10.40 -12.53
N ARG A 483 5.68 -11.50 -12.27
CA ARG A 483 5.67 -12.26 -11.02
C ARG A 483 6.05 -11.37 -9.81
N TYR A 484 5.70 -11.80 -8.60
CA TYR A 484 6.09 -11.11 -7.35
C TYR A 484 7.60 -10.90 -7.31
N VAL A 485 8.04 -9.66 -7.25
CA VAL A 485 9.44 -9.28 -7.13
C VAL A 485 9.63 -8.59 -5.80
N ALA A 486 10.73 -8.88 -5.13
CA ALA A 486 11.05 -8.31 -3.83
C ALA A 486 12.46 -7.69 -3.83
N SER A 487 12.66 -6.79 -2.88
CA SER A 487 13.93 -6.11 -2.67
C SER A 487 14.09 -5.80 -1.19
N ALA A 488 15.30 -5.94 -0.67
CA ALA A 488 15.66 -5.64 0.71
C ALA A 488 16.61 -4.43 0.72
N PHE A 489 16.26 -3.40 1.48
CA PHE A 489 16.98 -2.13 1.57
C PHE A 489 17.56 -1.96 2.97
N SER A 490 18.85 -1.65 3.07
CA SER A 490 19.48 -1.33 4.34
C SER A 490 19.50 0.17 4.61
N PHE A 491 19.15 0.56 5.84
CA PHE A 491 19.24 1.93 6.33
C PHE A 491 19.92 1.98 7.70
N GLN A 492 20.68 3.06 7.93
CA GLN A 492 21.13 3.44 9.27
C GLN A 492 19.98 4.06 10.07
N SER A 493 20.14 4.20 11.38
CA SER A 493 19.10 4.75 12.27
C SER A 493 18.64 6.16 11.88
N ASN A 494 19.53 7.01 11.39
CA ASN A 494 19.22 8.37 10.92
C ASN A 494 18.49 8.39 9.55
N GLY A 495 18.24 7.22 8.97
CA GLY A 495 17.58 7.01 7.70
C GLY A 495 18.47 7.18 6.47
N LYS A 496 19.80 7.27 6.66
CA LYS A 496 20.75 7.17 5.54
C LYS A 496 20.60 5.80 4.89
N PHE A 497 20.40 5.80 3.58
CA PHE A 497 20.39 4.61 2.75
C PHE A 497 21.82 4.10 2.54
N ASN A 498 22.02 2.79 2.64
CA ASN A 498 23.32 2.14 2.38
C ASN A 498 23.31 1.50 0.99
N GLU A 499 22.53 0.45 0.83
CA GLU A 499 22.40 -0.34 -0.40
C GLU A 499 21.07 -1.10 -0.40
N PHE A 500 20.74 -1.73 -1.52
CA PHE A 500 19.65 -2.70 -1.62
C PHE A 500 20.02 -3.88 -2.51
N GLN A 501 19.40 -5.02 -2.24
CA GLN A 501 19.43 -6.17 -3.13
C GLN A 501 18.08 -6.38 -3.82
N TYR A 502 18.10 -6.79 -5.09
CA TYR A 502 16.93 -7.03 -5.93
C TYR A 502 16.85 -8.48 -6.41
N PHE A 503 15.65 -9.08 -6.40
CA PHE A 503 15.47 -10.45 -6.88
C PHE A 503 14.05 -10.74 -7.41
N SER A 504 13.97 -11.54 -8.48
CA SER A 504 12.74 -12.02 -9.09
C SER A 504 12.17 -13.27 -8.37
N LYS A 505 10.89 -13.59 -8.61
CA LYS A 505 10.01 -14.40 -7.73
C LYS A 505 10.52 -15.75 -7.20
N SER A 506 10.00 -16.04 -5.99
CA SER A 506 9.67 -17.34 -5.34
C SER A 506 10.79 -18.13 -4.69
N ASP A 507 11.83 -17.46 -4.23
CA ASP A 507 12.79 -18.09 -3.35
C ASP A 507 12.77 -17.38 -2.00
N THR A 508 11.98 -17.91 -1.07
CA THR A 508 11.99 -17.51 0.34
C THR A 508 13.44 -17.46 0.86
N ASN A 509 14.30 -18.37 0.39
CA ASN A 509 15.70 -18.39 0.76
C ASN A 509 16.45 -17.18 0.20
N LYS A 510 16.18 -16.70 -1.02
CA LYS A 510 16.85 -15.48 -1.54
C LYS A 510 16.48 -14.23 -0.77
N LEU A 511 15.22 -14.10 -0.36
CA LEU A 511 14.81 -13.00 0.49
C LEU A 511 15.51 -13.08 1.86
N ALA A 512 15.51 -14.26 2.48
CA ALA A 512 16.19 -14.47 3.75
C ALA A 512 17.70 -14.22 3.62
N ASN A 513 18.33 -14.69 2.54
CA ASN A 513 19.74 -14.44 2.22
C ASN A 513 20.02 -12.94 2.04
N ALA A 514 19.17 -12.19 1.32
CA ALA A 514 19.35 -10.75 1.17
C ALA A 514 19.26 -9.99 2.51
N ILE A 515 18.39 -10.43 3.41
CA ILE A 515 18.31 -9.90 4.77
C ILE A 515 19.59 -10.26 5.55
N SER A 516 20.03 -11.52 5.47
CA SER A 516 21.23 -12.03 6.11
C SER A 516 22.50 -11.33 5.62
N ASP A 517 22.62 -11.06 4.32
CA ASP A 517 23.73 -10.32 3.70
C ASP A 517 23.77 -8.87 4.21
N ALA A 518 22.61 -8.20 4.30
CA ALA A 518 22.54 -6.86 4.86
C ALA A 518 23.00 -6.82 6.32
N ILE A 519 22.66 -7.84 7.12
CA ILE A 519 23.16 -7.99 8.49
C ILE A 519 24.68 -8.21 8.48
N TRP A 520 25.17 -9.15 7.67
CA TRP A 520 26.59 -9.50 7.58
C TRP A 520 27.45 -8.30 7.20
N GLN A 521 27.03 -7.53 6.19
CA GLN A 521 27.75 -6.33 5.77
C GLN A 521 27.76 -5.25 6.84
N TYR A 522 26.62 -5.01 7.50
CA TYR A 522 26.54 -4.02 8.58
C TYR A 522 27.52 -4.35 9.71
N VAL A 523 27.53 -5.61 10.16
CA VAL A 523 28.43 -6.09 11.22
C VAL A 523 29.90 -5.94 10.81
N THR A 524 30.21 -6.22 9.54
CA THR A 524 31.58 -6.11 9.00
C THR A 524 32.07 -4.66 8.95
N LEU A 525 31.17 -3.68 8.77
CA LEU A 525 31.53 -2.26 8.59
C LEU A 525 31.44 -1.41 9.88
N GLU A 526 30.42 -1.63 10.72
CA GLU A 526 29.98 -0.66 11.75
C GLU A 526 29.98 -1.22 13.20
N GLN A 527 30.55 -2.42 13.41
CA GLN A 527 30.47 -3.24 14.65
C GLN A 527 29.07 -3.85 14.89
N ASN A 528 28.96 -4.75 15.89
CA ASN A 528 27.70 -5.41 16.22
C ASN A 528 26.57 -4.40 16.53
N PRO A 529 25.37 -4.55 15.94
CA PRO A 529 24.21 -3.70 16.24
C PRO A 529 23.66 -3.94 17.65
N ASP A 530 23.08 -2.91 18.25
CA ASP A 530 22.32 -2.98 19.50
C ASP A 530 20.95 -3.65 19.29
N LYS A 531 20.42 -3.61 18.05
CA LYS A 531 19.21 -4.33 17.60
C LYS A 531 19.09 -4.31 16.07
N VAL A 532 18.34 -5.26 15.54
CA VAL A 532 17.96 -5.34 14.11
C VAL A 532 16.45 -5.14 13.98
N VAL A 533 16.03 -4.29 13.05
CA VAL A 533 14.60 -4.04 12.78
C VAL A 533 14.28 -4.31 11.32
N ILE A 534 13.34 -5.22 11.06
CA ILE A 534 12.85 -5.54 9.72
C ILE A 534 11.47 -4.91 9.53
N HIS A 535 11.37 -3.98 8.59
CA HIS A 535 10.11 -3.43 8.11
C HIS A 535 9.61 -4.28 6.93
N PHE A 536 8.50 -4.98 7.13
CA PHE A 536 7.99 -5.95 6.17
C PHE A 536 6.59 -5.61 5.68
N TYR A 537 6.31 -5.78 4.39
CA TYR A 537 5.02 -5.39 3.79
C TYR A 537 3.86 -6.39 4.01
N LYS A 538 4.18 -7.61 4.48
CA LYS A 538 3.22 -8.67 4.83
C LYS A 538 3.63 -9.30 6.16
N GLU A 539 2.95 -10.34 6.61
CA GLU A 539 3.47 -11.20 7.69
C GLU A 539 4.60 -12.07 7.16
N MET A 540 5.66 -12.16 7.96
CA MET A 540 6.84 -12.97 7.65
C MET A 540 6.57 -14.39 8.12
N SER A 541 6.81 -15.38 7.25
CA SER A 541 6.66 -16.80 7.55
C SER A 541 7.87 -17.34 8.31
N ASN A 542 7.72 -18.48 8.99
CA ASN A 542 8.85 -19.12 9.69
C ASN A 542 10.01 -19.43 8.72
N GLU A 543 9.69 -19.91 7.52
CA GLU A 543 10.68 -20.17 6.45
C GLU A 543 11.48 -18.90 6.07
N GLU A 544 10.90 -17.70 6.19
CA GLU A 544 11.60 -16.44 5.93
C GLU A 544 12.45 -15.99 7.14
N ILE A 545 12.06 -16.35 8.36
CA ILE A 545 12.70 -15.90 9.61
C ILE A 545 13.88 -16.79 10.01
N GLU A 546 13.73 -18.12 9.88
CA GLU A 546 14.74 -19.09 10.34
C GLU A 546 16.15 -18.82 9.77
N PRO A 547 16.34 -18.58 8.45
CA PRO A 547 17.69 -18.34 7.94
C PRO A 547 18.30 -17.01 8.43
N VAL A 548 17.47 -16.04 8.80
CA VAL A 548 17.92 -14.78 9.41
C VAL A 548 18.43 -15.04 10.82
N LEU A 549 17.70 -15.84 11.61
CA LEU A 549 18.12 -16.25 12.95
C LEU A 549 19.41 -17.07 12.92
N ASP A 550 19.53 -18.01 11.99
CA ASP A 550 20.74 -18.81 11.80
C ASP A 550 21.96 -17.94 11.50
N MET A 551 21.80 -16.94 10.63
CA MET A 551 22.87 -15.96 10.34
C MET A 551 23.22 -15.14 11.59
N MET A 552 22.23 -14.62 12.32
CA MET A 552 22.48 -13.85 13.55
C MET A 552 23.22 -14.70 14.60
N ASN A 553 22.87 -15.98 14.73
CA ASN A 553 23.53 -16.93 15.62
C ASN A 553 24.97 -17.24 15.15
N ALA A 554 25.19 -17.45 13.85
CA ALA A 554 26.52 -17.68 13.28
C ALA A 554 27.46 -16.48 13.51
N LEU A 555 26.92 -15.27 13.44
CA LEU A 555 27.61 -14.01 13.74
C LEU A 555 27.70 -13.71 15.25
N LYS A 556 27.11 -14.55 16.11
CA LYS A 556 27.05 -14.39 17.57
C LYS A 556 26.48 -13.02 17.98
N LEU A 557 25.41 -12.60 17.33
CA LEU A 557 24.73 -11.35 17.64
C LEU A 557 23.81 -11.54 18.85
N GLU A 558 24.10 -10.86 19.95
CA GLU A 558 23.30 -10.91 21.19
C GLU A 558 22.11 -9.92 21.19
N CYS A 559 21.88 -9.24 20.07
CA CYS A 559 20.88 -8.20 19.96
C CYS A 559 19.49 -8.73 19.55
N PRO A 560 18.38 -8.09 19.99
CA PRO A 560 17.03 -8.50 19.60
C PRO A 560 16.72 -8.21 18.13
N LEU A 561 15.92 -9.09 17.53
CA LEU A 561 15.33 -8.93 16.20
C LEU A 561 13.85 -8.52 16.31
N TYR A 562 13.50 -7.35 15.78
CA TYR A 562 12.12 -6.87 15.70
C TYR A 562 11.60 -6.93 14.27
N ILE A 563 10.39 -7.45 14.09
CA ILE A 563 9.68 -7.46 12.81
C ILE A 563 8.47 -6.54 12.91
N VAL A 564 8.47 -5.47 12.12
CA VAL A 564 7.37 -4.51 12.03
C VAL A 564 6.66 -4.70 10.69
N ASN A 565 5.51 -5.35 10.72
CA ASN A 565 4.69 -5.52 9.52
C ASN A 565 3.89 -4.23 9.28
N ILE A 566 4.14 -3.57 8.15
CA ILE A 566 3.57 -2.28 7.79
C ILE A 566 2.60 -2.47 6.62
N ASN A 567 1.33 -2.58 6.96
CA ASN A 567 0.28 -2.75 5.98
C ASN A 567 -0.27 -1.39 5.54
N LYS A 568 -0.26 -1.15 4.22
CA LYS A 568 -0.98 -0.03 3.63
C LYS A 568 -2.47 -0.27 3.86
N THR A 569 -3.09 0.51 4.71
CA THR A 569 -4.53 0.39 4.95
C THR A 569 -5.27 0.79 3.68
N LYS A 570 -5.69 -0.23 2.92
CA LYS A 570 -6.84 -0.13 2.02
C LYS A 570 -8.07 -0.18 2.92
N SER A 571 -9.13 0.48 2.49
CA SER A 571 -10.28 0.90 3.28
C SER A 571 -11.21 -0.22 3.75
N GLU A 572 -10.67 -1.40 4.04
CA GLU A 572 -11.38 -2.67 4.28
C GLU A 572 -11.27 -3.15 5.75
N ASP A 573 -10.63 -2.38 6.65
CA ASP A 573 -10.37 -2.78 8.05
C ASP A 573 -10.70 -1.64 9.04
N ILE A 574 -10.36 -1.86 10.32
CA ILE A 574 -10.51 -0.88 11.40
C ILE A 574 -9.79 0.45 11.06
N ILE A 575 -10.48 1.57 11.31
CA ILE A 575 -9.96 2.94 11.22
C ILE A 575 -10.57 3.79 12.33
N ALA A 576 -9.88 4.86 12.74
CA ALA A 576 -10.43 5.86 13.65
C ALA A 576 -10.75 7.19 12.96
N PHE A 577 -11.82 7.84 13.42
CA PHE A 577 -12.23 9.19 13.04
C PHE A 577 -12.05 10.14 14.22
N ASP A 578 -11.53 11.35 13.97
CA ASP A 578 -11.55 12.44 14.95
C ASP A 578 -12.76 13.34 14.71
N ASN A 579 -13.79 13.17 15.55
CA ASN A 579 -15.01 13.98 15.44
C ASN A 579 -14.78 15.44 15.86
N ASN A 580 -13.67 15.75 16.54
CA ASN A 580 -13.35 17.09 17.04
C ASN A 580 -12.39 17.86 16.12
N TRP A 581 -12.64 17.80 14.80
CA TRP A 581 -11.85 18.54 13.81
C TRP A 581 -12.70 19.16 12.70
N TYR A 582 -13.66 20.01 13.08
CA TYR A 582 -14.49 20.80 12.14
C TYR A 582 -15.11 19.97 10.99
N GLY A 583 -15.47 18.71 11.26
CA GLY A 583 -16.03 17.79 10.25
C GLY A 583 -15.03 17.15 9.28
N ASN A 584 -13.72 17.38 9.43
CA ASN A 584 -12.69 16.81 8.56
C ASN A 584 -12.24 15.38 8.95
N LEU A 585 -12.53 14.93 10.17
CA LEU A 585 -12.47 13.52 10.61
C LEU A 585 -11.11 12.80 10.63
N MET A 586 -10.04 13.31 10.01
CA MET A 586 -8.72 12.66 10.01
C MET A 586 -7.97 12.95 11.32
N PRO A 587 -7.57 11.96 12.13
CA PRO A 587 -6.75 12.17 13.34
C PRO A 587 -5.42 12.89 13.10
N LYS A 588 -4.83 13.48 14.15
CA LYS A 588 -3.57 14.22 14.04
C LYS A 588 -2.41 13.32 13.61
N SER A 589 -1.40 13.94 13.02
CA SER A 589 -0.15 13.28 12.68
C SER A 589 0.55 12.78 13.94
N GLY A 590 1.09 11.57 13.89
CA GLY A 590 1.86 11.00 15.00
C GLY A 590 1.01 10.33 16.08
N THR A 591 -0.33 10.45 16.03
CA THR A 591 -1.21 9.62 16.84
C THR A 591 -1.06 8.15 16.44
N TYR A 592 -0.93 7.26 17.41
CA TYR A 592 -1.10 5.83 17.21
C TYR A 592 -2.14 5.25 18.19
N ILE A 593 -2.82 4.20 17.75
CA ILE A 593 -3.92 3.58 18.51
C ILE A 593 -3.71 2.08 18.56
N ASN A 594 -3.64 1.49 19.75
CA ASN A 594 -3.64 0.03 19.91
C ASN A 594 -5.02 -0.55 19.56
N ILE A 595 -5.03 -1.50 18.63
CA ILE A 595 -6.23 -2.15 18.08
C ILE A 595 -6.32 -3.65 18.42
N SER A 596 -5.63 -4.09 19.46
CA SER A 596 -5.75 -5.45 20.02
C SER A 596 -5.51 -5.43 21.54
N LYS A 597 -6.04 -6.43 22.27
CA LYS A 597 -5.74 -6.63 23.69
C LYS A 597 -4.55 -7.58 23.91
N SER A 598 -4.35 -8.52 22.98
CA SER A 598 -3.40 -9.63 23.12
C SER A 598 -2.15 -9.47 22.25
N GLU A 599 -2.22 -8.66 21.19
CA GLU A 599 -1.12 -8.48 20.25
C GLU A 599 -0.68 -7.02 20.14
N HIS A 600 0.55 -6.79 19.67
CA HIS A 600 1.09 -5.46 19.38
C HIS A 600 0.64 -4.95 18.00
N LYS A 601 -0.67 -4.71 17.85
CA LYS A 601 -1.28 -4.19 16.62
C LYS A 601 -1.68 -2.72 16.80
N TYR A 602 -1.28 -1.86 15.86
CA TYR A 602 -1.53 -0.42 15.96
C TYR A 602 -2.04 0.18 14.65
N LEU A 603 -2.86 1.23 14.74
CA LEU A 603 -3.02 2.21 13.66
C LEU A 603 -2.05 3.35 13.92
N LEU A 604 -1.29 3.78 12.91
CA LEU A 604 -0.41 4.95 12.97
C LEU A 604 -0.83 5.99 11.93
N PHE A 605 -1.13 7.20 12.38
CA PHE A 605 -1.57 8.31 11.53
C PHE A 605 -0.38 9.15 11.06
N ASN A 606 0.15 8.79 9.89
CA ASN A 606 1.21 9.53 9.21
C ASN A 606 0.60 10.53 8.21
N ASN A 607 0.45 11.79 8.60
CA ASN A 607 -0.16 12.82 7.77
C ASN A 607 0.43 14.21 8.08
N SER A 608 -0.13 15.29 7.53
CA SER A 608 0.38 16.65 7.75
C SER A 608 -0.52 17.53 8.62
N ARG A 609 -1.44 16.93 9.39
CA ARG A 609 -2.27 17.62 10.39
C ARG A 609 -1.53 17.62 11.74
N TYR A 610 -0.71 18.64 11.96
CA TYR A 610 0.01 18.80 13.23
C TYR A 610 -0.77 19.62 14.26
N ASP A 611 -1.63 20.52 13.80
CA ASP A 611 -2.43 21.40 14.63
C ASP A 611 -3.94 21.12 14.51
N ASN A 612 -4.72 21.88 15.28
CA ASN A 612 -6.18 21.86 15.22
C ASN A 612 -6.72 23.04 14.41
N SER A 613 -6.00 23.50 13.39
CA SER A 613 -6.52 24.56 12.53
C SER A 613 -7.74 24.08 11.74
N LYS A 614 -8.69 24.99 11.52
CA LYS A 614 -9.83 24.76 10.62
C LYS A 614 -9.36 24.71 9.16
N VAL A 615 -8.30 25.44 8.82
CA VAL A 615 -7.76 25.56 7.46
C VAL A 615 -6.67 24.53 7.26
N TYR A 616 -6.99 23.48 6.52
CA TYR A 616 -6.04 22.45 6.12
C TYR A 616 -5.79 22.55 4.60
N PRO A 617 -4.53 22.61 4.14
CA PRO A 617 -4.26 22.64 2.71
C PRO A 617 -4.62 21.27 2.10
N SER A 618 -5.72 21.20 1.36
CA SER A 618 -6.20 19.96 0.73
C SER A 618 -5.16 19.30 -0.18
N THR A 619 -4.17 20.07 -0.64
CA THR A 619 -3.00 19.57 -1.37
C THR A 619 -2.11 18.63 -0.57
N GLU A 620 -2.06 18.74 0.76
CA GLU A 620 -1.32 17.78 1.60
C GLU A 620 -2.02 16.41 1.66
N GLY A 621 -3.31 16.37 1.29
CA GLY A 621 -4.09 15.15 1.19
C GLY A 621 -4.60 14.65 2.54
N TYR A 622 -5.43 13.61 2.53
CA TYR A 622 -6.08 13.07 3.73
C TYR A 622 -5.79 11.57 3.86
N PRO A 623 -4.53 11.12 4.00
CA PRO A 623 -4.19 9.71 3.96
C PRO A 623 -4.85 8.93 5.10
N PHE A 624 -5.11 7.64 4.87
CA PHE A 624 -5.58 6.75 5.94
C PHE A 624 -4.36 6.29 6.73
N PRO A 625 -4.52 5.89 8.01
CA PRO A 625 -3.41 5.42 8.82
C PRO A 625 -2.75 4.20 8.17
N VAL A 626 -1.53 3.88 8.56
CA VAL A 626 -0.93 2.57 8.29
C VAL A 626 -1.22 1.64 9.46
N LYS A 627 -1.40 0.35 9.18
CA LYS A 627 -1.57 -0.66 10.22
C LYS A 627 -0.23 -1.32 10.50
N LEU A 628 0.14 -1.38 11.76
CA LEU A 628 1.36 -1.98 12.26
C LEU A 628 1.03 -3.26 13.02
N ARG A 629 1.86 -4.28 12.85
CA ARG A 629 1.96 -5.42 13.77
C ARG A 629 3.43 -5.58 14.12
N ILE A 630 3.74 -5.61 15.41
CA ILE A 630 5.11 -5.73 15.89
C ILE A 630 5.27 -7.12 16.50
N THR A 631 6.30 -7.84 16.07
CA THR A 631 6.63 -9.17 16.55
C THR A 631 8.13 -9.29 16.77
N SER A 632 8.52 -10.31 17.52
CA SER A 632 9.91 -10.65 17.81
C SER A 632 9.99 -12.17 18.00
N PRO A 633 11.01 -12.86 17.47
CA PRO A 633 11.28 -14.25 17.78
C PRO A 633 11.57 -14.49 19.27
N THR A 634 12.00 -13.45 19.99
CA THR A 634 12.16 -13.42 21.45
C THR A 634 11.02 -12.59 22.05
N PRO A 635 9.93 -13.21 22.56
CA PRO A 635 8.75 -12.49 23.04
C PRO A 635 9.06 -11.46 24.12
N GLU A 636 10.04 -11.75 24.98
CA GLU A 636 10.45 -10.90 26.10
C GLU A 636 10.96 -9.52 25.65
N ALA A 637 11.47 -9.43 24.42
CA ALA A 637 11.93 -8.17 23.82
C ALA A 637 10.78 -7.16 23.62
N LEU A 638 9.52 -7.61 23.63
CA LEU A 638 8.33 -6.78 23.46
C LEU A 638 7.65 -6.37 24.78
N ASN A 639 8.17 -6.84 25.92
CA ASN A 639 7.59 -6.54 27.23
C ASN A 639 7.71 -5.05 27.61
N ASP A 640 8.71 -4.34 27.08
CA ASP A 640 8.88 -2.91 27.32
C ASP A 640 8.06 -2.07 26.33
N SER A 641 6.98 -1.47 26.84
CA SER A 641 6.16 -0.49 26.09
C SER A 641 6.95 0.68 25.48
N LYS A 642 8.10 1.07 26.06
CA LYS A 642 8.98 2.10 25.49
C LYS A 642 9.64 1.63 24.20
N VAL A 643 10.07 0.37 24.14
CA VAL A 643 10.61 -0.25 22.92
C VAL A 643 9.56 -0.22 21.82
N ILE A 644 8.33 -0.63 22.14
CA ILE A 644 7.21 -0.59 21.19
C ILE A 644 6.96 0.83 20.67
N LYS A 645 6.92 1.83 21.57
CA LYS A 645 6.80 3.24 21.18
C LYS A 645 7.93 3.66 20.24
N LYS A 646 9.19 3.28 20.53
CA LYS A 646 10.34 3.60 19.68
C LYS A 646 10.28 2.96 18.29
N LEU A 647 9.76 1.74 18.17
CA LEU A 647 9.54 1.10 16.87
C LEU A 647 8.45 1.83 16.05
N ILE A 648 7.37 2.27 16.70
CA ILE A 648 6.33 3.09 16.04
C ILE A 648 6.88 4.46 15.61
N GLU A 649 7.66 5.12 16.48
CA GLU A 649 8.34 6.39 16.19
C GLU A 649 9.29 6.24 14.99
N GLN A 650 10.03 5.14 14.90
CA GLN A 650 10.88 4.86 13.74
C GLN A 650 10.07 4.77 12.44
N VAL A 651 8.95 4.05 12.43
CA VAL A 651 8.04 4.00 11.26
C VAL A 651 7.56 5.40 10.88
N TYR A 652 7.18 6.22 11.86
CA TYR A 652 6.77 7.61 11.65
C TYR A 652 7.89 8.45 11.03
N GLN A 653 9.09 8.41 11.60
CA GLN A 653 10.26 9.16 11.15
C GLN A 653 10.66 8.79 9.72
N PHE A 654 10.71 7.49 9.39
CA PHE A 654 11.04 7.03 8.04
C PHE A 654 9.97 7.41 7.00
N SER A 655 8.76 7.77 7.40
CA SER A 655 7.71 8.37 6.54
C SER A 655 8.06 9.78 6.07
N ARG A 656 9.03 10.43 6.72
CA ARG A 656 9.44 11.82 6.49
C ARG A 656 10.70 11.96 5.63
N LEU A 657 11.29 10.85 5.22
CA LEU A 657 12.51 10.79 4.39
C LEU A 657 12.25 10.53 2.91
N TYR A 658 11.00 10.75 2.46
CA TYR A 658 10.61 10.47 1.09
C TYR A 658 11.14 11.52 0.11
N TRP A 659 12.32 11.29 -0.47
CA TRP A 659 13.01 12.25 -1.35
C TRP A 659 12.54 12.26 -2.80
N LYS A 660 11.40 11.62 -3.11
CA LYS A 660 10.70 11.80 -4.40
C LYS A 660 9.72 12.97 -4.37
N SER A 661 9.33 13.44 -3.18
CA SER A 661 8.43 14.59 -3.05
C SER A 661 8.64 15.34 -1.73
N LEU A 662 8.48 16.66 -1.77
CA LEU A 662 8.50 17.50 -0.57
C LEU A 662 7.28 17.31 0.36
N ARG A 663 6.30 16.50 -0.04
CA ARG A 663 5.13 16.15 0.79
C ARG A 663 5.41 14.87 1.58
N GLN A 664 5.06 14.88 2.86
CA GLN A 664 5.13 13.70 3.70
C GLN A 664 4.30 12.55 3.10
N GLN A 665 4.88 11.35 3.11
CA GLN A 665 4.15 10.14 2.75
C GLN A 665 3.59 9.48 4.00
N ASN A 666 2.45 8.81 3.86
CA ASN A 666 1.87 8.06 4.97
C ASN A 666 2.56 6.71 5.21
N VAL A 667 3.32 6.22 4.23
CA VAL A 667 4.07 4.95 4.29
C VAL A 667 5.57 5.27 4.32
N PRO A 668 6.38 4.62 5.17
CA PRO A 668 7.82 4.89 5.27
C PRO A 668 8.61 4.47 4.04
N ILE A 669 9.78 5.10 3.86
CA ILE A 669 10.70 4.80 2.75
C ILE A 669 11.19 3.35 2.74
N THR A 670 11.27 2.73 3.91
CA THR A 670 11.57 1.30 4.11
C THR A 670 10.55 0.36 3.46
N ILE A 671 9.38 0.85 3.06
CA ILE A 671 8.42 0.09 2.24
C ILE A 671 8.28 0.72 0.84
N LYS A 672 8.34 2.06 0.75
CA LYS A 672 8.11 2.80 -0.50
C LYS A 672 9.24 2.67 -1.52
N TYR A 673 10.49 2.72 -1.09
CA TYR A 673 11.63 2.57 -2.00
C TYR A 673 11.74 1.14 -2.56
N PRO A 674 11.64 0.08 -1.73
CA PRO A 674 11.52 -1.28 -2.24
C PRO A 674 10.39 -1.46 -3.27
N GLU A 675 9.20 -0.91 -3.00
CA GLU A 675 8.07 -0.98 -3.94
C GLU A 675 8.38 -0.32 -5.29
N MET A 676 9.11 0.80 -5.30
CA MET A 676 9.49 1.49 -6.55
C MET A 676 10.47 0.68 -7.38
N VAL A 677 11.48 0.08 -6.76
CA VAL A 677 12.42 -0.81 -7.46
C VAL A 677 11.69 -2.03 -7.98
N ALA A 678 10.87 -2.67 -7.14
CA ALA A 678 10.08 -3.84 -7.54
C ALA A 678 9.04 -3.50 -8.63
N GLU A 679 8.63 -2.24 -8.78
CA GLU A 679 7.84 -1.78 -9.92
C GLU A 679 8.70 -1.63 -11.18
N ILE A 680 9.88 -1.01 -11.09
CA ILE A 680 10.67 -0.65 -12.28
C ILE A 680 11.52 -1.81 -12.82
N ALA A 681 12.32 -2.43 -11.95
CA ALA A 681 13.35 -3.39 -12.30
C ALA A 681 12.86 -4.65 -13.04
N PRO A 682 11.65 -5.22 -12.81
CA PRO A 682 11.22 -6.40 -13.55
C PRO A 682 10.96 -6.16 -15.05
N ARG A 683 11.06 -4.91 -15.50
CA ARG A 683 10.87 -4.49 -16.89
C ARG A 683 12.20 -4.19 -17.58
N PHE A 684 13.31 -4.39 -16.87
CA PHE A 684 14.63 -4.39 -17.46
C PHE A 684 14.83 -5.71 -18.20
N ASP A 685 15.53 -5.65 -19.34
CA ASP A 685 15.87 -6.84 -20.12
C ASP A 685 16.87 -7.72 -19.34
N GLY A 686 17.75 -7.09 -18.55
CA GLY A 686 18.66 -7.75 -17.61
C GLY A 686 17.97 -8.26 -16.34
N SER A 687 18.38 -9.43 -15.86
CA SER A 687 17.79 -10.07 -14.66
C SER A 687 18.26 -9.47 -13.33
N THR A 688 19.24 -8.56 -13.34
CA THR A 688 19.91 -8.00 -12.16
C THR A 688 20.13 -6.51 -12.30
N ILE A 689 20.15 -5.80 -11.18
CA ILE A 689 20.58 -4.40 -11.12
C ILE A 689 22.12 -4.38 -11.15
N PRO A 690 22.77 -3.50 -11.93
CA PRO A 690 24.24 -3.39 -11.89
C PRO A 690 24.67 -2.92 -10.48
N PRO A 691 25.86 -3.30 -9.97
CA PRO A 691 26.29 -2.97 -8.61
C PRO A 691 26.17 -1.48 -8.25
N TYR A 692 26.54 -0.58 -9.16
CA TYR A 692 26.34 0.88 -8.99
C TYR A 692 24.87 1.28 -8.74
N GLY A 693 23.92 0.56 -9.34
CA GLY A 693 22.50 0.78 -9.14
C GLY A 693 21.98 0.29 -7.79
N GLU A 694 22.67 -0.63 -7.12
CA GLU A 694 22.27 -1.16 -5.79
C GLU A 694 22.65 -0.19 -4.66
N GLU A 695 23.63 0.68 -4.91
CA GLU A 695 24.11 1.70 -3.95
C GLU A 695 23.51 3.10 -4.22
N THR A 696 22.64 3.25 -5.22
CA THR A 696 22.10 4.58 -5.62
C THR A 696 20.58 4.62 -5.71
N LEU A 697 20.01 5.82 -5.50
CA LEU A 697 18.56 6.06 -5.51
C LEU A 697 18.02 6.36 -6.92
N TRP A 698 18.49 5.66 -7.95
CA TRP A 698 18.15 5.89 -9.36
C TRP A 698 16.66 5.73 -9.70
N PHE A 699 15.92 5.01 -8.86
CA PHE A 699 14.50 4.68 -9.02
C PHE A 699 13.54 5.81 -8.61
N LEU A 700 14.04 6.88 -7.96
CA LEU A 700 13.20 8.02 -7.53
C LEU A 700 12.47 8.70 -8.69
#